data_AF-A0A9P9WBC5-F1
#
_entry.id   AF-A0A9P9WBC5-F1
#
_cell.length_a   1.000
_cell.length_b   1.000
_cell.length_c   1.000
_cell.angle_alpha   90.00
_cell.angle_beta   90.00
_cell.angle_gamma   90.00
#
_symmetry.space_group_name_H-M   'P 1'
#
loop_
_entity.id
_entity.type
_entity.pdbx_description
1 polymer ?
#
loop_
_entity_poly.entity_id
_entity_poly.type
_entity_poly.pdbx_seq_one_letter_code
_entity_poly.pdbx_strand_id
1 'polypeptide(L)'
;MTASKDARFRKKSRYEQNIAKNLEKVQARAQESLQKYDKPLRDSRVVAAKTEYEKERVWQAWVAFFDCVIKRDPHQLWIDLLDDQPVSNYFQAFLKDYVQNTTFLRPCLGPEEYEEVRGMNSATTAMGIWKSLLAMADQEIFREKRRLDPERKHLWTTMGSTKGLAGKGPTYGIAKWIEEELADELNLTRHQTFDKHEMTPDDIILLLKTLWSRGTDISCNAKTRVSYHAVLLLAGIGGFRPGVIMDLKYDQVRLGLVRDPVKPNRKRLVATIKIFQNKQKTKVIRHDQADTLTFSTTLIPCQLLCLTSLLVARALADQAFNVDYKSLDDLLTRPDFGNVDYIPLNWKQDFGKNAILPMPYFRYKELWDRTLLVAGYRQHERPYSMRVGAGSRLDGSLEPAVRGYVLSNSDAVFQHSYQPQHVRQDLQRIAFGDKMTGRNEELFQLLQRSSLQCDEQAPIYPTKTQLAEFENRNDLRELRAQYNKIIAEKSIAPDPSSLQTEAKRITGRIQWIRETLSQQIVQKRRAEYFATADQQRAMGLQVAEHVRDPCPFKCYSLPSGKASEKVGQFLQHGLRRRDQAVENDEGSISFTRLLLELHRENHAKVGIIVAELVAKDQLLLEVTKKSDNSPRKQHKCLLCLGQFSSRGALTKHNSSNHCRPNGVLSQPLPCPECERLGKPRCIIEGPIQWSNHAERFHGKDNAPSPPSGLAQMTTLSHAQRFALAKYQERCLLCGDAFESGSGFSRHVTMIHEKAGFFDQPFNCPECERQDIRLLIEDATAWRVHLDKMHRGGRFNHLLTPKRKRPEDETEYEMQRAIRKKTRIEIPANGLIPGSLLDLKSPTAKTSMVL
;
A
#
# COMPACT_ATOMS: atom_id res chain seq x y z
N MET A 1 -11.30 -45.94 77.59
CA MET A 1 -9.99 -45.44 77.13
C MET A 1 -10.04 -45.48 75.61
N THR A 2 -9.90 -44.42 74.80
CA THR A 2 -9.40 -43.05 74.95
C THR A 2 -9.96 -42.25 73.77
N ALA A 3 -10.54 -41.08 74.03
CA ALA A 3 -10.89 -40.12 72.99
C ALA A 3 -9.61 -39.53 72.37
N SER A 4 -9.52 -39.46 71.04
CA SER A 4 -8.56 -38.58 70.36
C SER A 4 -9.31 -37.51 69.58
N LYS A 5 -9.22 -36.30 70.14
CA LYS A 5 -9.58 -35.02 69.54
C LYS A 5 -8.65 -34.74 68.37
N ASP A 6 -9.19 -34.46 67.19
CA ASP A 6 -8.45 -33.68 66.19
C ASP A 6 -9.41 -32.90 65.28
N ALA A 7 -10.33 -32.16 65.91
CA ALA A 7 -10.98 -31.03 65.24
C ALA A 7 -9.96 -29.90 65.15
N ARG A 8 -9.19 -29.87 64.05
CA ARG A 8 -8.34 -28.72 63.70
C ARG A 8 -9.22 -27.47 63.63
N PHE A 9 -9.19 -26.66 64.70
CA PHE A 9 -9.85 -25.37 64.74
C PHE A 9 -9.33 -24.53 63.57
N ARG A 10 -10.15 -24.40 62.52
CA ARG A 10 -9.89 -23.46 61.43
C ARG A 10 -9.77 -22.08 62.07
N LYS A 11 -8.57 -21.50 62.00
CA LYS A 11 -8.31 -20.16 62.52
C LYS A 11 -9.32 -19.22 61.86
N LYS A 12 -10.15 -18.55 62.68
CA LYS A 12 -11.16 -17.60 62.18
C LYS A 12 -10.49 -16.64 61.20
N SER A 13 -11.08 -16.48 60.02
CA SER A 13 -10.65 -15.52 59.03
C SER A 13 -10.64 -14.11 59.63
N ARG A 14 -9.84 -13.20 59.06
CA ARG A 14 -9.84 -11.78 59.48
C ARG A 14 -11.24 -11.16 59.41
N TYR A 15 -12.08 -11.63 58.47
CA TYR A 15 -13.46 -11.20 58.35
C TYR A 15 -14.32 -11.65 59.55
N GLU A 16 -14.27 -12.93 59.92
CA GLU A 16 -15.01 -13.48 61.08
C GLU A 16 -14.56 -12.83 62.41
N GLN A 17 -13.26 -12.56 62.55
CA GLN A 17 -12.74 -11.84 63.71
C GLN A 17 -13.25 -10.39 63.76
N ASN A 18 -13.35 -9.71 62.61
CA ASN A 18 -13.87 -8.33 62.52
C ASN A 18 -15.37 -8.24 62.77
N ILE A 19 -16.16 -9.22 62.32
CA ILE A 19 -17.58 -9.34 62.67
C ILE A 19 -17.73 -9.52 64.17
N ALA A 20 -17.00 -10.48 64.76
CA ALA A 20 -17.11 -10.78 66.19
C ALA A 20 -16.75 -9.59 67.07
N LYS A 21 -15.82 -8.72 66.62
CA LYS A 21 -15.42 -7.50 67.35
C LYS A 21 -16.41 -6.35 67.24
N ASN A 22 -17.27 -6.30 66.21
CA ASN A 22 -18.11 -5.14 65.91
C ASN A 22 -19.48 -5.57 65.35
N LEU A 23 -20.11 -6.58 65.95
CA LEU A 23 -21.26 -7.27 65.37
C LEU A 23 -22.43 -6.31 65.11
N GLU A 24 -22.81 -5.51 66.10
CA GLU A 24 -23.93 -4.55 65.99
C GLU A 24 -23.69 -3.51 64.89
N LYS A 25 -22.47 -2.98 64.79
CA LYS A 25 -22.09 -2.01 63.74
C LYS A 25 -22.10 -2.65 62.34
N VAL A 26 -21.71 -3.91 62.23
CA VAL A 26 -21.77 -4.66 60.97
C VAL A 26 -23.21 -4.96 60.59
N GLN A 27 -24.08 -5.31 61.55
CA GLN A 27 -25.51 -5.54 61.32
C GLN A 27 -26.23 -4.27 60.85
N ALA A 28 -26.03 -3.14 61.53
CA ALA A 28 -26.61 -1.85 61.12
C ALA A 28 -26.18 -1.47 59.69
N ARG A 29 -24.88 -1.60 59.38
CA ARG A 29 -24.36 -1.35 58.03
C ARG A 29 -24.93 -2.32 56.98
N ALA A 30 -25.13 -3.58 57.34
CA ALA A 30 -25.70 -4.59 56.44
C ALA A 30 -27.17 -4.28 56.12
N GLN A 31 -27.98 -3.90 57.12
CA GLN A 31 -29.37 -3.49 56.93
C GLN A 31 -29.48 -2.21 56.07
N GLU A 32 -28.66 -1.20 56.35
CA GLU A 32 -28.57 0.01 55.52
C GLU A 32 -28.15 -0.32 54.07
N SER A 33 -27.23 -1.28 53.90
CA SER A 33 -26.80 -1.73 52.57
C SER A 33 -27.90 -2.52 51.85
N LEU A 34 -28.65 -3.36 52.55
CA LEU A 34 -29.79 -4.10 51.98
C LEU A 34 -30.86 -3.14 51.47
N GLN A 35 -31.18 -2.08 52.22
CA GLN A 35 -32.08 -1.02 51.76
C GLN A 35 -31.56 -0.30 50.50
N LYS A 36 -30.23 -0.11 50.39
CA LYS A 36 -29.60 0.46 49.18
C LYS A 36 -29.65 -0.47 47.96
N TYR A 37 -29.68 -1.78 48.18
CA TYR A 37 -29.68 -2.81 47.13
C TYR A 37 -31.06 -3.37 46.79
N ASP A 38 -32.13 -2.80 47.34
CA ASP A 38 -33.53 -3.15 47.01
C ASP A 38 -33.91 -2.81 45.55
N LYS A 39 -33.00 -2.18 44.80
CA LYS A 39 -33.14 -1.94 43.37
C LYS A 39 -32.79 -3.20 42.57
N PRO A 40 -33.60 -3.59 41.58
CA PRO A 40 -33.34 -4.76 40.76
C PRO A 40 -32.02 -4.65 40.01
N LEU A 41 -31.31 -5.77 39.90
CA LEU A 41 -30.08 -5.86 39.11
C LEU A 41 -30.36 -5.50 37.65
N ARG A 42 -29.37 -4.86 37.01
CA ARG A 42 -29.42 -4.60 35.58
C ARG A 42 -29.25 -5.91 34.83
N ASP A 43 -30.26 -6.30 34.06
CA ASP A 43 -30.26 -7.47 33.17
C ASP A 43 -29.90 -7.10 31.72
N SER A 44 -29.90 -5.81 31.37
CA SER A 44 -29.52 -5.32 30.05
C SER A 44 -28.00 -5.16 29.88
N ARG A 45 -27.49 -5.51 28.69
CA ARG A 45 -26.07 -5.31 28.35
C ARG A 45 -25.79 -3.83 28.15
N VAL A 46 -24.67 -3.37 28.71
CA VAL A 46 -24.13 -2.04 28.42
C VAL A 46 -23.65 -1.99 26.97
N VAL A 47 -24.19 -1.06 26.18
CA VAL A 47 -23.76 -0.79 24.81
C VAL A 47 -23.05 0.56 24.72
N ALA A 48 -22.42 0.83 23.58
CA ALA A 48 -21.76 2.11 23.33
C ALA A 48 -22.80 3.24 23.18
N ALA A 49 -22.46 4.46 23.60
CA ALA A 49 -23.36 5.62 23.54
C ALA A 49 -23.92 5.88 22.13
N LYS A 50 -23.12 5.67 21.08
CA LYS A 50 -23.57 5.81 19.69
C LYS A 50 -24.67 4.79 19.32
N THR A 51 -24.51 3.54 19.78
CA THR A 51 -25.51 2.49 19.56
C THR A 51 -26.78 2.78 20.34
N GLU A 52 -26.65 3.31 21.56
CA GLU A 52 -27.80 3.73 22.37
C GLU A 52 -28.58 4.85 21.68
N TYR A 53 -27.88 5.89 21.21
CA TYR A 53 -28.49 6.99 20.46
C TYR A 53 -29.23 6.53 19.21
N GLU A 54 -28.65 5.60 18.45
CA GLU A 54 -29.30 5.05 17.25
C GLU A 54 -30.58 4.28 17.58
N LYS A 55 -30.56 3.46 18.63
CA LYS A 55 -31.73 2.74 19.12
C LYS A 55 -32.83 3.68 19.57
N GLU A 56 -32.48 4.68 20.38
CA GLU A 56 -33.40 5.69 20.88
C GLU A 56 -34.05 6.46 19.74
N ARG A 57 -33.27 6.91 18.76
CA ARG A 57 -33.78 7.62 17.57
C ARG A 57 -34.79 6.77 16.79
N VAL A 58 -34.51 5.47 16.63
CA VAL A 58 -35.41 4.55 15.93
C VAL A 58 -36.69 4.31 16.74
N TRP A 59 -36.58 4.20 18.06
CA TRP A 59 -37.74 4.06 18.96
C TRP A 59 -38.63 5.31 18.95
N GLN A 60 -38.05 6.50 18.96
CA GLN A 60 -38.80 7.76 18.86
C GLN A 60 -39.55 7.86 17.53
N ALA A 61 -38.95 7.39 16.43
CA ALA A 61 -39.63 7.33 15.14
C ALA A 61 -40.79 6.32 15.15
N TRP A 62 -40.62 5.16 15.82
CA TRP A 62 -41.69 4.19 16.04
C TRP A 62 -42.86 4.81 16.80
N VAL A 63 -42.60 5.41 17.96
CA VAL A 63 -43.64 6.07 18.77
C VAL A 63 -44.32 7.17 17.96
N ALA A 64 -43.57 8.05 17.30
CA ALA A 64 -44.13 9.14 16.50
C ALA A 64 -45.01 8.62 15.35
N PHE A 65 -44.63 7.53 14.68
CA PHE A 65 -45.46 6.95 13.62
C PHE A 65 -46.82 6.49 14.15
N PHE A 66 -46.85 5.80 15.29
CA PHE A 66 -48.11 5.31 15.85
C PHE A 66 -48.94 6.40 16.52
N ASP A 67 -48.31 7.37 17.19
CA ASP A 67 -49.00 8.48 17.84
C ASP A 67 -49.53 9.51 16.83
N CYS A 68 -48.76 9.81 15.79
CA CYS A 68 -49.10 10.86 14.83
C CYS A 68 -49.88 10.32 13.62
N VAL A 69 -49.53 9.14 13.11
CA VAL A 69 -50.07 8.61 11.84
C VAL A 69 -51.16 7.58 12.08
N ILE A 70 -50.88 6.51 12.83
CA ILE A 70 -51.81 5.37 12.97
C ILE A 70 -52.84 5.56 14.10
N LYS A 71 -52.58 6.44 15.07
CA LYS A 71 -53.42 6.70 16.25
C LYS A 71 -53.70 5.45 17.07
N ARG A 72 -52.65 4.69 17.39
CA ARG A 72 -52.73 3.45 18.20
C ARG A 72 -51.59 3.41 19.21
N ASP A 73 -51.79 2.76 20.35
CA ASP A 73 -50.76 2.64 21.38
C ASP A 73 -49.55 1.80 20.87
N PRO A 74 -48.36 2.42 20.73
CA PRO A 74 -47.16 1.73 20.26
C PRO A 74 -46.67 0.63 21.22
N HIS A 75 -46.95 0.74 22.52
CA HIS A 75 -46.51 -0.26 23.51
C HIS A 75 -47.40 -1.49 23.50
N GLN A 76 -48.73 -1.30 23.38
CA GLN A 76 -49.67 -2.41 23.32
C GLN A 76 -49.41 -3.31 22.10
N LEU A 77 -49.02 -2.74 20.96
CA LEU A 77 -48.66 -3.51 19.75
C LEU A 77 -47.51 -4.52 19.99
N TRP A 78 -46.53 -4.18 20.84
CA TRP A 78 -45.45 -5.11 21.19
C TRP A 78 -45.91 -6.24 22.11
N ILE A 79 -46.84 -5.94 23.02
CA ILE A 79 -47.45 -6.94 23.90
C ILE A 79 -48.28 -7.91 23.03
N ASP A 80 -49.16 -7.37 22.21
CA ASP A 80 -50.00 -8.11 21.27
C ASP A 80 -49.16 -9.00 20.34
N LEU A 81 -48.01 -8.49 19.87
CA LEU A 81 -47.10 -9.27 19.01
C LEU A 81 -46.54 -10.51 19.71
N LEU A 82 -46.19 -10.42 21.00
CA LEU A 82 -45.66 -11.58 21.75
C LEU A 82 -46.76 -12.50 22.29
N ASP A 83 -47.98 -11.99 22.45
CA ASP A 83 -49.19 -12.77 22.75
C ASP A 83 -49.81 -13.40 21.49
N ASP A 84 -49.06 -13.48 20.39
CA ASP A 84 -49.42 -14.10 19.11
C ASP A 84 -50.72 -13.53 18.49
N GLN A 85 -51.03 -12.26 18.77
CA GLN A 85 -52.13 -11.55 18.14
C GLN A 85 -51.74 -11.13 16.71
N PRO A 86 -52.71 -10.99 15.78
CA PRO A 86 -52.44 -10.67 14.38
C PRO A 86 -52.10 -9.18 14.16
N VAL A 87 -50.99 -8.71 14.74
CA VAL A 87 -50.52 -7.31 14.68
C VAL A 87 -49.25 -7.10 13.87
N SER A 88 -48.71 -8.15 13.25
CA SER A 88 -47.47 -8.10 12.44
C SER A 88 -47.53 -7.07 11.30
N ASN A 89 -48.72 -6.84 10.74
CA ASN A 89 -48.96 -5.83 9.70
C ASN A 89 -48.60 -4.40 10.13
N TYR A 90 -48.77 -4.04 11.40
CA TYR A 90 -48.39 -2.73 11.91
C TYR A 90 -46.87 -2.54 11.90
N PHE A 91 -46.12 -3.58 12.26
CA PHE A 91 -44.66 -3.55 12.21
C PHE A 91 -44.14 -3.48 10.78
N GLN A 92 -44.76 -4.24 9.87
CA GLN A 92 -44.46 -4.18 8.44
C GLN A 92 -44.73 -2.77 7.88
N ALA A 93 -45.88 -2.17 8.21
CA ALA A 93 -46.24 -0.81 7.79
C ALA A 93 -45.22 0.22 8.26
N PHE A 94 -44.85 0.20 9.55
CA PHE A 94 -43.81 1.11 10.07
C PHE A 94 -42.47 0.92 9.35
N LEU A 95 -41.98 -0.32 9.22
CA LEU A 95 -40.67 -0.56 8.62
C LEU A 95 -40.64 -0.14 7.15
N LYS A 96 -41.72 -0.41 6.41
CA LYS A 96 -41.87 0.04 5.03
C LYS A 96 -41.86 1.56 4.93
N ASP A 97 -42.68 2.23 5.73
CA ASP A 97 -42.75 3.69 5.78
C ASP A 97 -41.40 4.31 6.15
N TYR A 98 -40.74 3.78 7.20
CA TYR A 98 -39.43 4.25 7.64
C TYR A 98 -38.37 4.14 6.55
N VAL A 99 -38.35 3.04 5.80
CA VAL A 99 -37.40 2.86 4.68
C VAL A 99 -37.73 3.81 3.53
N GLN A 100 -39.01 3.99 3.19
CA GLN A 100 -39.46 4.84 2.09
C GLN A 100 -39.23 6.33 2.37
N ASN A 101 -39.59 6.79 3.57
CA ASN A 101 -39.61 8.21 3.94
C ASN A 101 -38.33 8.69 4.63
N THR A 102 -37.35 7.81 4.84
CA THR A 102 -35.99 8.27 5.19
C THR A 102 -35.31 8.79 3.92
N THR A 103 -35.72 9.97 3.45
CA THR A 103 -35.16 10.67 2.30
C THR A 103 -34.42 11.95 2.72
N PHE A 104 -33.54 12.45 1.86
CA PHE A 104 -32.92 13.76 2.02
C PHE A 104 -32.64 14.41 0.67
N LEU A 105 -32.72 15.74 0.62
CA LEU A 105 -32.37 16.52 -0.57
C LEU A 105 -30.84 16.62 -0.72
N ARG A 106 -30.33 16.15 -1.86
CA ARG A 106 -28.93 16.22 -2.23
C ARG A 106 -28.77 17.20 -3.41
N PRO A 107 -27.77 18.12 -3.41
CA PRO A 107 -27.48 18.94 -4.57
C PRO A 107 -27.03 18.05 -5.71
N CYS A 108 -27.54 18.27 -6.91
CA CYS A 108 -27.17 17.53 -8.11
C CYS A 108 -26.69 18.48 -9.21
N LEU A 109 -26.02 17.94 -10.22
CA LEU A 109 -25.46 18.72 -11.34
C LEU A 109 -26.52 19.22 -12.33
N GLY A 110 -27.73 18.66 -12.32
CA GLY A 110 -28.78 19.00 -13.28
C GLY A 110 -29.49 20.32 -12.97
N PRO A 111 -30.33 20.80 -13.92
CA PRO A 111 -31.09 22.06 -13.78
C PRO A 111 -32.08 22.06 -12.60
N GLU A 112 -32.47 20.89 -12.10
CA GLU A 112 -33.32 20.71 -10.93
C GLU A 112 -32.66 21.14 -9.62
N GLU A 113 -31.32 21.31 -9.62
CA GLU A 113 -30.46 21.73 -8.51
C GLU A 113 -30.39 20.75 -7.33
N TYR A 114 -31.49 20.09 -6.99
CA TYR A 114 -31.60 19.07 -5.95
C TYR A 114 -32.34 17.85 -6.45
N GLU A 115 -31.93 16.69 -5.96
CA GLU A 115 -32.62 15.43 -6.11
C GLU A 115 -32.97 14.87 -4.72
N GLU A 116 -34.13 14.23 -4.63
CA GLU A 116 -34.52 13.49 -3.43
C GLU A 116 -33.88 12.10 -3.44
N VAL A 117 -33.08 11.81 -2.42
CA VAL A 117 -32.34 10.53 -2.31
C VAL A 117 -32.82 9.76 -1.10
N ARG A 118 -33.19 8.50 -1.31
CA ARG A 118 -33.49 7.56 -0.22
C ARG A 118 -32.21 7.20 0.53
N GLY A 119 -32.24 7.40 1.85
CA GLY A 119 -31.11 7.15 2.75
C GLY A 119 -30.88 5.67 3.07
N MET A 120 -31.85 4.79 2.79
CA MET A 120 -31.73 3.36 3.03
C MET A 120 -31.96 2.54 1.76
N ASN A 121 -30.92 1.86 1.29
CA ASN A 121 -30.95 1.08 0.05
C ASN A 121 -30.54 -0.40 0.24
N SER A 122 -30.45 -0.89 1.48
CA SER A 122 -30.04 -2.26 1.78
C SER A 122 -30.94 -2.93 2.81
N ALA A 123 -31.27 -4.20 2.54
CA ALA A 123 -32.04 -5.05 3.44
C ALA A 123 -31.29 -5.29 4.77
N THR A 124 -29.95 -5.29 4.74
CA THR A 124 -29.14 -5.42 5.96
C THR A 124 -29.34 -4.24 6.91
N THR A 125 -29.48 -3.03 6.36
CA THR A 125 -29.75 -1.83 7.18
C THR A 125 -31.17 -1.88 7.76
N ALA A 126 -32.17 -2.25 6.97
CA ALA A 126 -33.55 -2.42 7.44
C ALA A 126 -33.65 -3.46 8.56
N MET A 127 -32.97 -4.60 8.40
CA MET A 127 -32.82 -5.62 9.45
C MET A 127 -32.12 -5.07 10.70
N GLY A 128 -31.17 -4.15 10.54
CA GLY A 128 -30.53 -3.44 11.65
C GLY A 128 -31.52 -2.58 12.44
N ILE A 129 -32.40 -1.84 11.75
CA ILE A 129 -33.48 -1.06 12.38
C ILE A 129 -34.43 -1.97 13.17
N TRP A 130 -34.84 -3.10 12.57
CA TRP A 130 -35.67 -4.10 13.27
C TRP A 130 -35.02 -4.63 14.54
N LYS A 131 -33.72 -4.94 14.50
CA LYS A 131 -32.96 -5.38 15.69
C LYS A 131 -32.83 -4.28 16.75
N SER A 132 -32.70 -3.03 16.35
CA SER A 132 -32.69 -1.88 17.27
C SER A 132 -34.03 -1.70 17.97
N LEU A 133 -35.14 -1.83 17.22
CA LEU A 133 -36.50 -1.83 17.76
C LEU A 133 -36.72 -2.94 18.78
N LEU A 134 -36.37 -4.18 18.44
CA LEU A 134 -36.47 -5.32 19.36
C LEU A 134 -35.68 -5.09 20.66
N ALA A 135 -34.49 -4.49 20.56
CA ALA A 135 -33.67 -4.19 21.72
C ALA A 135 -34.30 -3.10 22.62
N MET A 136 -35.00 -2.11 22.03
CA MET A 136 -35.71 -1.08 22.78
C MET A 136 -37.00 -1.63 23.40
N ALA A 137 -37.77 -2.42 22.67
CA ALA A 137 -38.96 -3.09 23.21
C ALA A 137 -38.62 -4.01 24.39
N ASP A 138 -37.48 -4.71 24.33
CA ASP A 138 -36.98 -5.50 25.46
C ASP A 138 -36.69 -4.64 26.69
N GLN A 139 -36.10 -3.46 26.49
CA GLN A 139 -35.73 -2.55 27.56
C GLN A 139 -36.94 -1.84 28.18
N GLU A 140 -37.82 -1.30 27.35
CA GLU A 140 -38.93 -0.42 27.76
C GLU A 140 -40.18 -1.21 28.19
N ILE A 141 -40.41 -2.40 27.62
CA ILE A 141 -41.67 -3.14 27.78
C ILE A 141 -41.42 -4.52 28.42
N PHE A 142 -40.63 -5.37 27.76
CA PHE A 142 -40.60 -6.79 28.11
C PHE A 142 -39.88 -7.06 29.43
N ARG A 143 -38.89 -6.24 29.78
CA ARG A 143 -38.20 -6.31 31.06
C ARG A 143 -39.18 -6.19 32.24
N GLU A 144 -40.08 -5.22 32.18
CA GLU A 144 -41.07 -5.02 33.23
C GLU A 144 -42.12 -6.13 33.22
N LYS A 145 -42.57 -6.60 32.05
CA LYS A 145 -43.48 -7.75 31.94
C LYS A 145 -42.90 -9.03 32.53
N ARG A 146 -41.62 -9.34 32.30
CA ARG A 146 -40.93 -10.49 32.94
C ARG A 146 -40.90 -10.40 34.47
N ARG A 147 -40.90 -9.18 35.02
CA ARG A 147 -40.91 -8.93 36.47
C ARG A 147 -42.31 -9.12 37.05
N LEU A 148 -43.32 -8.60 36.36
CA LEU A 148 -44.71 -8.67 36.80
C LEU A 148 -45.35 -10.05 36.57
N ASP A 149 -44.84 -10.82 35.59
CA ASP A 149 -45.29 -12.16 35.25
C ASP A 149 -44.10 -13.15 35.12
N PRO A 150 -43.56 -13.62 36.27
CA PRO A 150 -42.41 -14.53 36.27
C PRO A 150 -42.71 -15.91 35.69
N GLU A 151 -43.97 -16.37 35.76
CA GLU A 151 -44.40 -17.68 35.27
C GLU A 151 -44.37 -17.73 33.75
N ARG A 152 -44.78 -16.64 33.08
CA ARG A 152 -44.74 -16.53 31.62
C ARG A 152 -43.53 -15.78 31.08
N LYS A 153 -42.44 -15.68 31.84
CA LYS A 153 -41.19 -14.99 31.43
C LYS A 153 -40.67 -15.40 30.04
N HIS A 154 -40.94 -16.63 29.62
CA HIS A 154 -40.52 -17.18 28.34
C HIS A 154 -41.22 -16.52 27.15
N LEU A 155 -42.49 -16.11 27.30
CA LEU A 155 -43.24 -15.37 26.27
C LEU A 155 -42.65 -13.98 26.05
N TRP A 156 -42.25 -13.33 27.15
CA TRP A 156 -41.65 -11.99 27.16
C TRP A 156 -40.17 -12.00 26.80
N THR A 157 -39.58 -13.12 26.38
CA THR A 157 -38.17 -13.18 26.00
C THR A 157 -38.04 -13.22 24.49
N THR A 158 -37.53 -12.13 23.89
CA THR A 158 -37.31 -12.10 22.45
C THR A 158 -36.24 -13.13 22.06
N MET A 159 -36.55 -13.97 21.08
CA MET A 159 -35.75 -15.15 20.69
C MET A 159 -34.32 -14.84 20.15
N GLY A 160 -33.95 -13.56 20.05
CA GLY A 160 -32.59 -13.11 19.73
C GLY A 160 -31.57 -13.25 20.86
N SER A 161 -32.00 -13.59 22.08
CA SER A 161 -31.14 -13.72 23.27
C SER A 161 -30.44 -15.08 23.39
N THR A 162 -31.06 -16.15 22.89
CA THR A 162 -30.58 -17.54 23.01
C THR A 162 -30.01 -18.05 21.69
N LYS A 163 -28.69 -18.22 21.64
CA LYS A 163 -28.01 -19.00 20.60
C LYS A 163 -28.57 -20.43 20.63
N GLY A 164 -29.56 -20.76 19.79
CA GLY A 164 -30.10 -22.12 19.69
C GLY A 164 -31.53 -22.27 19.14
N LEU A 165 -32.33 -21.20 19.06
CA LEU A 165 -33.73 -21.25 18.61
C LEU A 165 -33.99 -20.37 17.37
N ALA A 166 -33.14 -20.49 16.35
CA ALA A 166 -33.38 -19.80 15.09
C ALA A 166 -34.62 -20.39 14.38
N GLY A 167 -35.65 -19.57 14.12
CA GLY A 167 -36.62 -19.85 13.06
C GLY A 167 -38.11 -20.00 13.41
N LYS A 168 -38.61 -19.57 14.58
CA LYS A 168 -40.05 -19.62 14.90
C LYS A 168 -40.54 -18.32 15.54
N GLY A 169 -41.84 -18.01 15.41
CA GLY A 169 -42.52 -16.88 16.08
C GLY A 169 -42.61 -15.57 15.29
N PRO A 170 -43.45 -14.62 15.76
CA PRO A 170 -43.84 -13.43 15.01
C PRO A 170 -42.68 -12.45 14.75
N THR A 171 -41.73 -12.35 15.69
CA THR A 171 -40.54 -11.51 15.52
C THR A 171 -39.57 -12.02 14.44
N TYR A 172 -39.50 -13.34 14.27
CA TYR A 172 -38.78 -13.98 13.16
C TYR A 172 -39.56 -13.84 11.85
N GLY A 173 -40.89 -13.93 11.88
CA GLY A 173 -41.75 -13.68 10.72
C GLY A 173 -41.51 -12.30 10.10
N ILE A 174 -41.42 -11.25 10.93
CA ILE A 174 -41.07 -9.89 10.46
C ILE A 174 -39.66 -9.85 9.87
N ALA A 175 -38.67 -10.50 10.51
CA ALA A 175 -37.31 -10.57 9.99
C ALA A 175 -37.26 -11.25 8.61
N LYS A 176 -37.97 -12.36 8.44
CA LYS A 176 -38.10 -13.08 7.17
C LYS A 176 -38.79 -12.23 6.10
N TRP A 177 -39.87 -11.54 6.46
CA TRP A 177 -40.56 -10.61 5.57
C TRP A 177 -39.65 -9.46 5.09
N ILE A 178 -38.77 -8.94 5.95
CA ILE A 178 -37.77 -7.93 5.53
C ILE A 178 -36.83 -8.49 4.46
N GLU A 179 -36.38 -9.73 4.63
CA GLU A 179 -35.41 -10.39 3.73
C GLU A 179 -36.04 -10.79 2.38
N GLU A 180 -37.29 -11.25 2.40
CA GLU A 180 -37.97 -11.77 1.23
C GLU A 180 -38.80 -10.68 0.53
N GLU A 181 -39.81 -10.14 1.19
CA GLU A 181 -40.83 -9.29 0.55
C GLU A 181 -40.43 -7.80 0.52
N LEU A 182 -40.09 -7.19 1.66
CA LEU A 182 -39.78 -5.76 1.73
C LEU A 182 -38.60 -5.38 0.82
N ALA A 183 -37.60 -6.27 0.74
CA ALA A 183 -36.44 -6.08 -0.10
C ALA A 183 -36.79 -6.08 -1.60
N ASP A 184 -37.76 -6.88 -2.05
CA ASP A 184 -38.25 -6.85 -3.43
C ASP A 184 -39.13 -5.62 -3.67
N GLU A 185 -40.08 -5.35 -2.78
CA GLU A 185 -41.00 -4.20 -2.91
C GLU A 185 -40.26 -2.86 -3.03
N LEU A 186 -39.17 -2.69 -2.28
CA LEU A 186 -38.42 -1.44 -2.23
C LEU A 186 -37.09 -1.49 -3.00
N ASN A 187 -36.83 -2.56 -3.76
CA ASN A 187 -35.58 -2.78 -4.49
C ASN A 187 -34.33 -2.59 -3.60
N LEU A 188 -34.34 -3.19 -2.40
CA LEU A 188 -33.22 -3.12 -1.47
C LEU A 188 -32.15 -4.14 -1.85
N THR A 189 -30.89 -3.72 -1.79
CA THR A 189 -29.78 -4.64 -2.04
C THR A 189 -29.61 -5.62 -0.86
N ARG A 190 -29.65 -6.93 -1.19
CA ARG A 190 -29.35 -8.03 -0.26
C ARG A 190 -27.86 -8.35 -0.16
N HIS A 191 -27.13 -8.07 -1.23
CA HIS A 191 -25.70 -8.33 -1.30
C HIS A 191 -24.88 -7.27 -0.56
N GLN A 192 -23.69 -7.68 -0.13
CA GLN A 192 -22.69 -6.76 0.35
C GLN A 192 -22.33 -5.79 -0.79
N THR A 193 -22.49 -4.48 -0.56
CA THR A 193 -22.31 -3.44 -1.60
C THR A 193 -20.84 -3.10 -1.88
N PHE A 194 -19.92 -3.97 -1.48
CA PHE A 194 -18.49 -3.78 -1.74
C PHE A 194 -17.77 -5.11 -1.78
N ASP A 195 -16.78 -5.17 -2.66
CA ASP A 195 -15.86 -6.29 -2.75
C ASP A 195 -14.72 -6.15 -1.75
N LYS A 196 -14.30 -7.30 -1.23
CA LYS A 196 -13.18 -7.38 -0.30
C LYS A 196 -11.89 -7.42 -1.10
N HIS A 197 -11.37 -6.25 -1.41
CA HIS A 197 -10.03 -6.12 -1.95
C HIS A 197 -9.00 -6.08 -0.83
N GLU A 198 -7.82 -6.64 -1.11
CA GLU A 198 -6.67 -6.51 -0.24
C GLU A 198 -5.80 -5.32 -0.64
N MET A 199 -5.31 -4.58 0.35
CA MET A 199 -4.27 -3.58 0.14
C MET A 199 -2.91 -4.26 0.32
N THR A 200 -2.18 -4.47 -0.78
CA THR A 200 -0.85 -5.09 -0.81
C THR A 200 0.22 -4.14 -0.25
N PRO A 201 1.44 -4.63 0.06
CA PRO A 201 2.55 -3.74 0.43
C PRO A 201 2.85 -2.67 -0.62
N ASP A 202 2.75 -3.00 -1.90
CA ASP A 202 2.98 -2.05 -3.00
C ASP A 202 1.91 -0.96 -3.03
N ASP A 203 0.65 -1.31 -2.78
CA ASP A 203 -0.42 -0.33 -2.69
C ASP A 203 -0.21 0.62 -1.50
N ILE A 204 0.21 0.10 -0.33
CA ILE A 204 0.56 0.93 0.85
C ILE A 204 1.71 1.87 0.51
N ILE A 205 2.75 1.38 -0.15
CA ILE A 205 3.88 2.19 -0.61
C ILE A 205 3.41 3.27 -1.59
N LEU A 206 2.50 2.96 -2.51
CA LEU A 206 1.91 3.94 -3.42
C LEU A 206 1.16 5.03 -2.64
N LEU A 207 0.27 4.67 -1.72
CA LEU A 207 -0.49 5.64 -0.92
C LEU A 207 0.44 6.55 -0.12
N LEU A 208 1.47 5.99 0.51
CA LEU A 208 2.45 6.77 1.26
C LEU A 208 3.31 7.65 0.35
N LYS A 209 3.72 7.17 -0.82
CA LYS A 209 4.41 8.00 -1.83
C LYS A 209 3.53 9.18 -2.21
N THR A 210 2.29 8.93 -2.60
CA THR A 210 1.32 9.96 -3.00
C THR A 210 1.11 10.97 -1.88
N LEU A 211 0.95 10.51 -0.64
CA LEU A 211 0.81 11.37 0.54
C LEU A 211 1.94 12.41 0.64
N TRP A 212 3.17 12.05 0.30
CA TRP A 212 4.31 12.96 0.38
C TRP A 212 4.54 13.72 -0.92
N SER A 213 4.59 13.03 -2.07
CA SER A 213 4.94 13.63 -3.36
C SER A 213 3.84 14.47 -4.00
N ARG A 214 2.60 14.34 -3.53
CA ARG A 214 1.44 15.17 -3.94
C ARG A 214 0.88 15.93 -2.74
N GLY A 215 1.78 16.44 -1.90
CA GLY A 215 1.44 17.12 -0.65
C GLY A 215 0.55 18.35 -0.83
N THR A 216 0.66 19.08 -1.94
CA THR A 216 -0.21 20.21 -2.28
C THR A 216 -1.63 19.80 -2.65
N ASP A 217 -1.81 18.60 -3.21
CA ASP A 217 -3.11 18.03 -3.55
C ASP A 217 -3.79 17.30 -2.39
N ILE A 218 -3.02 16.95 -1.35
CA ILE A 218 -3.49 16.35 -0.11
C ILE A 218 -3.20 17.34 1.02
N SER A 219 -3.91 18.47 1.01
CA SER A 219 -3.71 19.59 1.94
C SER A 219 -4.08 19.19 3.38
N CYS A 220 -3.07 19.16 4.25
CA CYS A 220 -3.21 19.01 5.69
C CYS A 220 -1.95 19.55 6.38
N ASN A 221 -2.06 19.91 7.67
CA ASN A 221 -0.90 20.35 8.44
C ASN A 221 0.08 19.18 8.71
N ALA A 222 1.33 19.53 9.04
CA ALA A 222 2.41 18.59 9.32
C ALA A 222 2.03 17.50 10.33
N LYS A 223 1.42 17.91 11.44
CA LYS A 223 0.98 17.04 12.53
C LYS A 223 0.00 15.97 12.04
N THR A 224 -0.97 16.37 11.24
CA THR A 224 -1.99 15.48 10.67
C THR A 224 -1.36 14.55 9.64
N ARG A 225 -0.48 15.05 8.76
CA ARG A 225 0.18 14.22 7.73
C ARG A 225 1.01 13.10 8.33
N VAL A 226 1.85 13.42 9.33
CA VAL A 226 2.68 12.42 10.03
C VAL A 226 1.82 11.43 10.80
N SER A 227 0.75 11.89 11.45
CA SER A 227 -0.18 10.99 12.15
C SER A 227 -0.90 10.05 11.17
N TYR A 228 -1.32 10.56 10.01
CA TYR A 228 -1.96 9.77 8.98
C TYR A 228 -1.02 8.72 8.39
N HIS A 229 0.23 9.08 8.08
CA HIS A 229 1.28 8.15 7.68
C HIS A 229 1.48 7.04 8.72
N ALA A 230 1.66 7.39 9.99
CA ALA A 230 1.87 6.40 11.05
C ALA A 230 0.65 5.47 11.23
N VAL A 231 -0.58 5.99 11.14
CA VAL A 231 -1.82 5.19 11.20
C VAL A 231 -1.90 4.22 10.01
N LEU A 232 -1.53 4.63 8.80
CA LEU A 232 -1.46 3.73 7.65
C LEU A 232 -0.45 2.59 7.86
N LEU A 233 0.72 2.88 8.43
CA LEU A 233 1.71 1.83 8.76
C LEU A 233 1.18 0.88 9.83
N LEU A 234 0.58 1.38 10.91
CA LEU A 234 -0.01 0.54 11.94
C LEU A 234 -1.13 -0.37 11.38
N ALA A 235 -1.99 0.17 10.52
CA ALA A 235 -3.01 -0.61 9.82
C ALA A 235 -2.38 -1.66 8.90
N GLY A 236 -1.29 -1.34 8.20
CA GLY A 236 -0.58 -2.25 7.31
C GLY A 236 0.16 -3.37 8.03
N ILE A 237 0.77 -3.07 9.19
CA ILE A 237 1.58 -4.01 9.99
C ILE A 237 0.70 -5.07 10.63
N GLY A 238 -0.33 -4.66 11.38
CA GLY A 238 -1.12 -5.58 12.21
C GLY A 238 -2.58 -5.72 11.79
N GLY A 239 -3.00 -5.06 10.71
CA GLY A 239 -4.41 -5.05 10.32
C GLY A 239 -5.31 -4.39 11.36
N PHE A 240 -4.77 -3.54 12.24
CA PHE A 240 -5.51 -2.99 13.38
C PHE A 240 -6.71 -2.16 12.92
N ARG A 241 -7.82 -2.23 13.68
CA ARG A 241 -8.99 -1.40 13.37
C ARG A 241 -8.63 0.07 13.57
N PRO A 242 -9.11 1.00 12.72
CA PRO A 242 -8.81 2.42 12.89
C PRO A 242 -9.05 2.90 14.32
N GLY A 243 -10.17 2.51 14.95
CA GLY A 243 -10.53 2.92 16.31
C GLY A 243 -9.59 2.49 17.45
N VAL A 244 -8.55 1.68 17.19
CA VAL A 244 -7.54 1.30 18.21
C VAL A 244 -6.16 1.90 17.96
N ILE A 245 -5.92 2.49 16.77
CA ILE A 245 -4.65 3.08 16.35
C ILE A 245 -4.74 4.57 16.08
N MET A 246 -5.94 5.07 15.80
CA MET A 246 -6.25 6.49 15.76
C MET A 246 -6.23 7.03 17.19
N ASP A 247 -5.60 8.20 17.37
CA ASP A 247 -5.44 8.83 18.69
C ASP A 247 -4.59 8.00 19.67
N LEU A 248 -3.60 7.26 19.14
CA LEU A 248 -2.62 6.53 19.95
C LEU A 248 -1.94 7.49 20.93
N LYS A 249 -1.82 7.07 22.20
CA LYS A 249 -1.30 7.88 23.30
C LYS A 249 0.17 7.61 23.60
N TYR A 250 0.82 8.54 24.31
CA TYR A 250 2.21 8.35 24.76
C TYR A 250 2.34 7.17 25.73
N ASP A 251 1.37 6.93 26.62
CA ASP A 251 1.39 5.76 27.53
C ASP A 251 1.33 4.40 26.81
N GLN A 252 0.87 4.39 25.56
CA GLN A 252 0.84 3.23 24.67
C GLN A 252 2.13 3.03 23.90
N VAL A 253 3.08 3.96 23.96
CA VAL A 253 4.37 3.86 23.26
C VAL A 253 5.50 3.92 24.29
N ARG A 254 6.39 2.94 24.26
CA ARG A 254 7.63 2.94 25.04
C ARG A 254 8.80 3.00 24.09
N LEU A 255 9.69 3.97 24.29
CA LEU A 255 10.95 4.04 23.57
C LEU A 255 12.08 3.54 24.47
N GLY A 256 13.02 2.81 23.89
CA GLY A 256 14.22 2.36 24.59
C GLY A 256 15.39 2.21 23.63
N LEU A 257 16.59 2.46 24.15
CA LEU A 257 17.83 2.13 23.45
C LEU A 257 18.30 0.76 23.90
N VAL A 258 18.68 -0.07 22.95
CA VAL A 258 19.16 -1.43 23.18
C VAL A 258 20.55 -1.56 22.58
N ARG A 259 21.45 -2.26 23.28
CA ARG A 259 22.76 -2.60 22.73
C ARG A 259 22.56 -3.62 21.61
N ASP A 260 23.15 -3.38 20.45
CA ASP A 260 23.04 -4.32 19.33
C ASP A 260 23.72 -5.65 19.72
N PRO A 261 23.01 -6.79 19.68
CA PRO A 261 23.57 -8.06 20.14
C PRO A 261 24.68 -8.59 19.23
N VAL A 262 24.74 -8.13 17.97
CA VAL A 262 25.78 -8.51 17.01
C VAL A 262 26.92 -7.48 17.01
N LYS A 263 26.60 -6.21 17.27
CA LYS A 263 27.57 -5.10 17.28
C LYS A 263 27.49 -4.32 18.60
N PRO A 264 28.10 -4.78 19.70
CA PRO A 264 27.94 -4.19 21.05
C PRO A 264 28.26 -2.69 21.20
N ASN A 265 29.05 -2.13 20.29
CA ASN A 265 29.35 -0.69 20.25
C ASN A 265 28.26 0.16 19.57
N ARG A 266 27.26 -0.50 18.98
CA ARG A 266 26.13 0.12 18.32
C ARG A 266 24.90 0.08 19.22
N LYS A 267 24.16 1.18 19.22
CA LYS A 267 22.89 1.34 19.92
C LYS A 267 21.76 1.27 18.91
N ARG A 268 20.67 0.60 19.26
CA ARG A 268 19.47 0.43 18.43
C ARG A 268 18.28 1.04 19.16
N LEU A 269 17.57 1.93 18.49
CA LEU A 269 16.33 2.47 19.02
C LEU A 269 15.17 1.51 18.75
N VAL A 270 14.44 1.18 19.80
CA VAL A 270 13.26 0.32 19.74
C VAL A 270 12.06 1.08 20.25
N ALA A 271 10.98 1.07 19.47
CA ALA A 271 9.67 1.53 19.87
C ALA A 271 8.77 0.32 20.15
N THR A 272 8.23 0.23 21.34
CA THR A 272 7.28 -0.81 21.74
C THR A 272 5.89 -0.19 21.82
N ILE A 273 4.97 -0.66 20.98
CA ILE A 273 3.61 -0.13 20.84
C ILE A 273 2.62 -1.10 21.47
N LYS A 274 1.74 -0.57 22.32
CA LYS A 274 0.65 -1.27 23.01
C LYS A 274 -0.69 -0.92 22.38
N ILE A 275 -1.37 -1.89 21.80
CA ILE A 275 -2.69 -1.77 21.18
C ILE A 275 -3.76 -2.34 22.11
N PHE A 276 -4.76 -1.54 22.43
CA PHE A 276 -5.96 -1.99 23.17
C PHE A 276 -7.05 -2.37 22.19
N GLN A 277 -7.52 -3.61 22.24
CA GLN A 277 -8.53 -4.12 21.30
C GLN A 277 -9.92 -3.50 21.59
N ASN A 278 -10.63 -3.02 20.56
CA ASN A 278 -11.88 -2.25 20.76
C ASN A 278 -13.17 -3.07 20.91
N LYS A 279 -13.14 -4.40 20.70
CA LYS A 279 -14.28 -5.30 21.00
C LYS A 279 -14.38 -5.61 22.51
N GLN A 280 -13.81 -4.76 23.35
CA GLN A 280 -13.86 -4.89 24.79
C GLN A 280 -15.30 -4.71 25.28
N LYS A 281 -15.80 -5.71 26.00
CA LYS A 281 -17.00 -5.52 26.83
C LYS A 281 -16.61 -4.58 27.97
N THR A 282 -17.34 -3.47 28.12
CA THR A 282 -17.15 -2.56 29.24
C THR A 282 -17.77 -3.15 30.51
N LYS A 283 -17.19 -2.85 31.68
CA LYS A 283 -17.68 -3.32 32.99
C LYS A 283 -17.77 -4.86 33.13
N VAL A 284 -16.84 -5.58 32.51
CA VAL A 284 -16.71 -7.05 32.66
C VAL A 284 -15.47 -7.36 33.49
N ILE A 285 -15.59 -8.36 34.37
CA ILE A 285 -14.45 -8.91 35.10
C ILE A 285 -13.49 -9.53 34.08
N ARG A 286 -12.26 -9.05 34.05
CA ARG A 286 -11.22 -9.56 33.15
C ARG A 286 -10.42 -10.61 33.90
N HIS A 287 -10.37 -11.83 33.35
CA HIS A 287 -9.60 -12.93 33.90
C HIS A 287 -8.29 -13.19 33.12
N ASP A 288 -8.09 -12.52 31.98
CA ASP A 288 -6.93 -12.64 31.10
C ASP A 288 -6.45 -11.27 30.58
N GLN A 289 -5.33 -11.28 29.84
CA GLN A 289 -4.73 -10.11 29.17
C GLN A 289 -5.02 -10.09 27.66
N ALA A 290 -6.03 -10.84 27.18
CA ALA A 290 -6.30 -11.00 25.75
C ALA A 290 -6.79 -9.71 25.06
N ASP A 291 -7.01 -8.65 25.83
CA ASP A 291 -7.52 -7.36 25.38
C ASP A 291 -6.42 -6.40 24.90
N THR A 292 -5.16 -6.80 25.03
CA THR A 292 -3.99 -5.96 24.81
C THR A 292 -2.94 -6.69 23.98
N LEU A 293 -2.59 -6.16 22.81
CA LEU A 293 -1.44 -6.63 22.04
C LEU A 293 -0.25 -5.68 22.22
N THR A 294 0.96 -6.20 22.28
CA THR A 294 2.19 -5.39 22.26
C THR A 294 3.16 -5.94 21.22
N PHE A 295 3.78 -5.05 20.45
CA PHE A 295 4.80 -5.39 19.47
C PHE A 295 5.84 -4.27 19.37
N SER A 296 7.03 -4.60 18.86
CA SER A 296 8.14 -3.66 18.77
C SER A 296 8.51 -3.36 17.31
N THR A 297 8.91 -2.13 17.04
CA THR A 297 9.51 -1.68 15.79
C THR A 297 10.86 -1.04 16.07
N THR A 298 11.72 -0.95 15.06
CA THR A 298 13.04 -0.29 15.16
C THR A 298 13.26 0.64 13.97
N LEU A 299 14.41 1.29 13.89
CA LEU A 299 14.83 2.05 12.72
C LEU A 299 15.12 1.08 11.57
N ILE A 300 14.55 1.35 10.40
CA ILE A 300 14.69 0.50 9.22
C ILE A 300 15.22 1.31 8.01
N PRO A 301 15.90 0.67 7.04
CA PRO A 301 16.48 1.37 5.90
C PRO A 301 15.45 2.14 5.06
N CYS A 302 14.25 1.56 4.89
CA CYS A 302 13.18 2.20 4.13
C CYS A 302 12.47 3.26 4.99
N GLN A 303 12.85 4.52 4.81
CA GLN A 303 12.31 5.64 5.59
C GLN A 303 10.80 5.83 5.40
N LEU A 304 10.27 5.49 4.22
CA LEU A 304 8.83 5.53 3.96
C LEU A 304 8.04 4.54 4.84
N LEU A 305 8.66 3.45 5.28
CA LEU A 305 8.03 2.43 6.12
C LEU A 305 8.48 2.51 7.60
N CYS A 306 9.33 3.48 7.95
CA CYS A 306 9.93 3.57 9.28
C CYS A 306 8.99 4.23 10.30
N LEU A 307 8.12 3.42 10.93
CA LEU A 307 7.21 3.88 11.97
C LEU A 307 7.94 4.54 13.15
N THR A 308 9.08 3.97 13.56
CA THR A 308 9.90 4.46 14.68
C THR A 308 10.37 5.91 14.44
N SER A 309 10.79 6.26 13.23
CA SER A 309 11.17 7.64 12.88
C SER A 309 10.01 8.63 13.01
N LEU A 310 8.78 8.23 12.65
CA LEU A 310 7.58 9.06 12.78
C LEU A 310 7.25 9.33 14.26
N LEU A 311 7.26 8.27 15.08
CA LEU A 311 6.97 8.36 16.52
C LEU A 311 7.99 9.23 17.25
N VAL A 312 9.29 9.02 16.96
CA VAL A 312 10.37 9.76 17.62
C VAL A 312 10.41 11.22 17.16
N ALA A 313 10.22 11.48 15.86
CA ALA A 313 10.12 12.85 15.36
C ALA A 313 9.00 13.62 16.05
N ARG A 314 7.85 12.96 16.26
CA ARG A 314 6.73 13.57 16.97
C ARG A 314 7.03 13.81 18.45
N ALA A 315 7.64 12.83 19.13
CA ALA A 315 8.04 12.98 20.53
C ALA A 315 9.07 14.10 20.75
N LEU A 316 10.03 14.26 19.83
CA LEU A 316 11.00 15.36 19.84
C LEU A 316 10.31 16.70 19.59
N ALA A 317 9.38 16.78 18.62
CA ALA A 317 8.64 17.99 18.31
C ALA A 317 7.76 18.45 19.49
N ASP A 318 7.10 17.50 20.15
CA ASP A 318 6.26 17.75 21.33
C ASP A 318 7.11 17.98 22.61
N GLN A 319 8.44 17.83 22.56
CA GLN A 319 9.35 17.86 23.70
C GLN A 319 8.91 16.92 24.84
N ALA A 320 8.46 15.71 24.47
CA ALA A 320 7.78 14.78 25.36
C ALA A 320 8.73 14.00 26.29
N PHE A 321 10.01 13.89 25.94
CA PHE A 321 11.01 13.17 26.74
C PHE A 321 11.28 13.89 28.06
N ASN A 322 11.48 13.12 29.13
CA ASN A 322 11.92 13.66 30.42
C ASN A 322 13.31 14.30 30.32
N VAL A 323 14.16 13.73 29.46
CA VAL A 323 15.48 14.25 29.11
C VAL A 323 15.37 15.11 27.87
N ASP A 324 15.98 16.30 27.89
CA ASP A 324 15.93 17.26 26.78
C ASP A 324 16.84 16.85 25.62
N TYR A 325 16.33 15.97 24.75
CA TYR A 325 16.99 15.58 23.51
C TYR A 325 16.64 16.53 22.37
N LYS A 326 17.63 16.96 21.58
CA LYS A 326 17.43 17.93 20.49
C LYS A 326 17.20 17.30 19.12
N SER A 327 17.66 16.07 18.91
CA SER A 327 17.58 15.34 17.65
C SER A 327 17.59 13.83 17.87
N LEU A 328 17.33 13.05 16.81
CA LEU A 328 17.54 11.59 16.86
C LEU A 328 19.02 11.23 17.03
N ASP A 329 19.93 12.01 16.45
CA ASP A 329 21.37 11.79 16.59
C ASP A 329 21.83 12.00 18.04
N ASP A 330 21.37 13.07 18.70
CA ASP A 330 21.59 13.32 20.13
C ASP A 330 21.03 12.16 20.97
N LEU A 331 19.82 11.71 20.66
CA LEU A 331 19.19 10.57 21.34
C LEU A 331 19.97 9.26 21.16
N LEU A 332 20.61 9.02 20.01
CA LEU A 332 21.40 7.81 19.75
C LEU A 332 22.81 7.89 20.34
N THR A 333 23.43 9.07 20.36
CA THR A 333 24.85 9.22 20.71
C THR A 333 25.08 9.52 22.18
N ARG A 334 24.27 10.41 22.77
CA ARG A 334 24.46 10.94 24.13
C ARG A 334 24.25 9.94 25.26
N PRO A 335 23.24 9.04 25.27
CA PRO A 335 23.02 8.13 26.41
C PRO A 335 24.16 7.12 26.55
N ASP A 336 24.75 7.01 27.73
CA ASP A 336 25.77 6.00 28.03
C ASP A 336 25.14 4.74 28.61
N PHE A 337 25.53 3.59 28.07
CA PHE A 337 25.03 2.29 28.51
C PHE A 337 25.79 1.74 29.72
N GLY A 338 27.04 2.16 29.95
CA GLY A 338 27.89 1.51 30.94
C GLY A 338 27.79 -0.02 30.86
N ASN A 339 27.33 -0.64 31.95
CA ASN A 339 27.18 -2.09 32.10
C ASN A 339 25.77 -2.64 31.83
N VAL A 340 24.82 -1.82 31.35
CA VAL A 340 23.48 -2.29 30.97
C VAL A 340 23.35 -2.45 29.46
N ASP A 341 22.36 -3.22 29.03
CA ASP A 341 22.04 -3.46 27.60
C ASP A 341 20.74 -2.78 27.16
N TYR A 342 20.04 -2.12 28.07
CA TYR A 342 18.77 -1.45 27.82
C TYR A 342 18.65 -0.16 28.62
N ILE A 343 18.36 0.95 27.94
CA ILE A 343 18.05 2.25 28.56
C ILE A 343 16.60 2.64 28.20
N PRO A 344 15.68 2.74 29.17
CA PRO A 344 14.35 3.27 28.92
C PRO A 344 14.40 4.78 28.65
N LEU A 345 13.69 5.23 27.61
CA LEU A 345 13.52 6.65 27.32
C LEU A 345 12.15 7.10 27.84
N ASN A 346 12.16 7.67 29.05
CA ASN A 346 10.94 8.02 29.77
C ASN A 346 10.31 9.32 29.23
N TRP A 347 8.98 9.34 29.19
CA TRP A 347 8.18 10.54 28.97
C TRP A 347 8.17 11.44 30.22
N LYS A 348 7.86 12.73 30.05
CA LYS A 348 7.48 13.62 31.14
C LYS A 348 6.21 13.10 31.84
N GLN A 349 6.10 13.32 33.15
CA GLN A 349 5.06 12.72 34.02
C GLN A 349 3.62 12.93 33.50
N ASP A 350 3.31 14.11 32.97
CA ASP A 350 1.96 14.48 32.54
C ASP A 350 1.66 14.17 31.07
N PHE A 351 2.61 13.61 30.33
CA PHE A 351 2.45 13.39 28.88
C PHE A 351 1.66 12.14 28.53
N GLY A 352 1.57 11.15 29.44
CA GLY A 352 1.06 9.81 29.11
C GLY A 352 -0.30 9.78 28.43
N LYS A 353 -1.23 10.66 28.85
CA LYS A 353 -2.60 10.71 28.30
C LYS A 353 -2.70 11.46 26.97
N ASN A 354 -1.67 12.20 26.57
CA ASN A 354 -1.66 12.98 25.34
C ASN A 354 -1.52 12.06 24.12
N ALA A 355 -2.14 12.45 23.01
CA ALA A 355 -2.06 11.71 21.77
C ALA A 355 -0.71 11.97 21.06
N ILE A 356 0.07 10.90 20.89
CA ILE A 356 1.25 10.91 20.01
C ILE A 356 0.79 10.92 18.54
N LEU A 357 -0.28 10.19 18.20
CA LEU A 357 -0.88 10.17 16.85
C LEU A 357 -2.33 10.69 16.83
N PRO A 358 -2.56 12.00 17.03
CA PRO A 358 -3.90 12.59 17.03
C PRO A 358 -4.51 12.52 15.63
N MET A 359 -5.55 11.69 15.49
CA MET A 359 -6.20 11.45 14.22
C MET A 359 -7.68 11.11 14.43
N PRO A 360 -8.59 12.10 14.37
CA PRO A 360 -10.01 11.83 14.39
C PRO A 360 -10.45 11.00 13.17
N TYR A 361 -11.41 10.09 13.34
CA TYR A 361 -11.84 9.19 12.25
C TYR A 361 -12.33 9.94 11.00
N PHE A 362 -13.04 11.06 11.17
CA PHE A 362 -13.54 11.83 10.04
C PHE A 362 -12.40 12.38 9.18
N ARG A 363 -11.34 12.92 9.80
CA ARG A 363 -10.13 13.40 9.10
C ARG A 363 -9.37 12.25 8.47
N TYR A 364 -9.28 11.11 9.14
CA TYR A 364 -8.68 9.91 8.56
C TYR A 364 -9.41 9.48 7.28
N LYS A 365 -10.75 9.43 7.29
CA LYS A 365 -11.55 9.04 6.12
C LYS A 365 -11.42 10.05 4.99
N GLU A 366 -11.45 11.35 5.29
CA GLU A 366 -11.24 12.42 4.32
C GLU A 366 -9.87 12.30 3.63
N LEU A 367 -8.79 12.12 4.40
CA LEU A 367 -7.44 11.95 3.86
C LEU A 367 -7.28 10.64 3.10
N TRP A 368 -7.92 9.56 3.55
CA TRP A 368 -7.97 8.29 2.85
C TRP A 368 -8.58 8.44 1.45
N ASP A 369 -9.79 8.99 1.38
CA ASP A 369 -10.50 9.20 0.12
C ASP A 369 -9.73 10.12 -0.81
N ARG A 370 -9.17 11.21 -0.25
CA ARG A 370 -8.36 12.15 -1.02
C ARG A 370 -7.07 11.52 -1.54
N THR A 371 -6.39 10.70 -0.73
CA THR A 371 -5.15 10.03 -1.15
C THR A 371 -5.41 9.03 -2.27
N LEU A 372 -6.51 8.26 -2.21
CA LEU A 372 -6.91 7.34 -3.28
C LEU A 372 -7.21 8.08 -4.59
N LEU A 373 -7.99 9.15 -4.50
CA LEU A 373 -8.33 9.99 -5.65
C LEU A 373 -7.07 10.56 -6.32
N VAL A 374 -6.14 11.10 -5.53
CA VAL A 374 -4.88 11.68 -6.03
C VAL A 374 -3.90 10.61 -6.53
N ALA A 375 -3.93 9.41 -5.95
CA ALA A 375 -3.14 8.27 -6.43
C ALA A 375 -3.67 7.67 -7.74
N GLY A 376 -4.88 8.09 -8.20
CA GLY A 376 -5.42 7.67 -9.47
C GLY A 376 -6.33 6.44 -9.42
N TYR A 377 -6.78 6.02 -8.24
CA TYR A 377 -7.65 4.83 -8.10
C TYR A 377 -8.93 4.98 -8.91
N ARG A 378 -9.27 3.96 -9.70
CA ARG A 378 -10.53 3.91 -10.47
C ARG A 378 -11.73 3.68 -9.57
N GLN A 379 -11.59 2.70 -8.68
CA GLN A 379 -12.63 2.31 -7.75
C GLN A 379 -12.34 2.84 -6.35
N HIS A 380 -13.42 3.03 -5.59
CA HIS A 380 -13.32 3.51 -4.22
C HIS A 380 -12.90 2.39 -3.27
N GLU A 381 -11.66 2.42 -2.81
CA GLU A 381 -11.18 1.49 -1.79
C GLU A 381 -11.62 1.91 -0.38
N ARG A 382 -12.04 0.95 0.44
CA ARG A 382 -12.39 1.19 1.85
C ARG A 382 -11.16 1.02 2.72
N PRO A 383 -11.01 1.77 3.83
CA PRO A 383 -9.93 1.54 4.81
C PRO A 383 -9.82 0.08 5.30
N TYR A 384 -10.92 -0.66 5.22
CA TYR A 384 -10.99 -2.08 5.56
C TYR A 384 -10.06 -2.96 4.71
N SER A 385 -9.72 -2.59 3.48
CA SER A 385 -8.81 -3.36 2.61
C SER A 385 -7.39 -3.47 3.18
N MET A 386 -6.95 -2.49 3.99
CA MET A 386 -5.70 -2.59 4.77
C MET A 386 -5.69 -3.80 5.68
N ARG A 387 -6.85 -4.09 6.29
CA ARG A 387 -7.02 -5.20 7.22
C ARG A 387 -7.17 -6.54 6.52
N VAL A 388 -7.84 -6.57 5.36
CA VAL A 388 -7.87 -7.77 4.48
C VAL A 388 -6.43 -8.13 4.08
N GLY A 389 -5.67 -7.18 3.53
CA GLY A 389 -4.29 -7.43 3.12
C GLY A 389 -3.35 -7.78 4.26
N ALA A 390 -3.51 -7.18 5.44
CA ALA A 390 -2.76 -7.60 6.63
C ALA A 390 -3.14 -9.03 7.04
N GLY A 391 -4.43 -9.38 7.01
CA GLY A 391 -4.88 -10.75 7.22
C GLY A 391 -4.19 -11.73 6.30
N SER A 392 -4.17 -11.46 4.99
CA SER A 392 -3.48 -12.29 4.00
C SER A 392 -1.97 -12.42 4.26
N ARG A 393 -1.28 -11.34 4.65
CA ARG A 393 0.17 -11.36 4.92
C ARG A 393 0.53 -12.16 6.17
N LEU A 394 -0.27 -12.01 7.22
CA LEU A 394 -0.08 -12.73 8.48
C LEU A 394 -0.46 -14.22 8.33
N ASP A 395 -1.37 -14.54 7.40
CA ASP A 395 -1.75 -15.90 7.07
C ASP A 395 -0.63 -16.66 6.35
N GLY A 396 -0.19 -17.78 6.95
CA GLY A 396 0.98 -18.56 6.54
C GLY A 396 2.31 -18.06 7.11
N SER A 397 2.38 -16.80 7.56
CA SER A 397 3.56 -16.24 8.25
C SER A 397 3.50 -16.42 9.76
N LEU A 398 2.29 -16.55 10.32
CA LEU A 398 2.03 -16.78 11.74
C LEU A 398 1.11 -17.99 11.91
N GLU A 399 1.26 -18.66 13.05
CA GLU A 399 0.27 -19.65 13.51
C GLU A 399 -1.13 -19.03 13.59
N PRO A 400 -2.22 -19.77 13.24
CA PRO A 400 -3.58 -19.24 13.24
C PRO A 400 -4.00 -18.59 14.57
N ALA A 401 -3.58 -19.15 15.70
CA ALA A 401 -3.83 -18.60 17.03
C ALA A 401 -3.22 -17.20 17.21
N VAL A 402 -1.97 -17.00 16.76
CA VAL A 402 -1.27 -15.71 16.85
C VAL A 402 -1.87 -14.72 15.87
N ARG A 403 -2.18 -15.15 14.64
CA ARG A 403 -2.91 -14.33 13.64
C ARG A 403 -4.26 -13.85 14.19
N GLY A 404 -5.05 -14.75 14.77
CA GLY A 404 -6.34 -14.45 15.38
C GLY A 404 -6.21 -13.47 16.55
N TYR A 405 -5.17 -13.64 17.37
CA TYR A 405 -4.85 -12.71 18.46
C TYR A 405 -4.49 -11.31 17.96
N VAL A 406 -3.59 -11.19 16.98
CA VAL A 406 -3.19 -9.90 16.38
C VAL A 406 -4.39 -9.19 15.76
N LEU A 407 -5.21 -9.91 15.00
CA LEU A 407 -6.42 -9.37 14.40
C LEU A 407 -7.57 -9.21 15.42
N SER A 408 -7.48 -9.72 16.65
CA SER A 408 -8.56 -9.73 17.63
C SER A 408 -9.87 -10.32 17.07
N ASN A 409 -9.78 -11.51 16.48
CA ASN A 409 -10.92 -12.26 15.97
C ASN A 409 -10.66 -13.78 15.99
N SER A 410 -11.73 -14.57 15.93
CA SER A 410 -11.64 -16.01 15.74
C SER A 410 -11.33 -16.37 14.28
N ASP A 411 -10.92 -17.62 14.06
CA ASP A 411 -10.64 -18.16 12.72
C ASP A 411 -11.88 -18.14 11.81
N ALA A 412 -13.06 -18.44 12.35
CA ALA A 412 -14.32 -18.32 11.59
C ALA A 412 -14.54 -16.89 11.07
N VAL A 413 -14.25 -15.87 11.89
CA VAL A 413 -14.35 -14.48 11.45
C VAL A 413 -13.29 -14.18 10.39
N PHE A 414 -12.10 -14.76 10.50
CA PHE A 414 -11.06 -14.60 9.47
C PHE A 414 -11.51 -15.13 8.11
N GLN A 415 -11.98 -16.38 8.06
CA GLN A 415 -12.45 -17.02 6.84
C GLN A 415 -13.59 -16.23 6.19
N HIS A 416 -14.57 -15.77 6.98
CA HIS A 416 -15.70 -15.01 6.43
C HIS A 416 -15.38 -13.56 6.06
N SER A 417 -14.41 -12.91 6.72
CA SER A 417 -14.27 -11.45 6.68
C SER A 417 -12.99 -10.94 6.04
N TYR A 418 -11.90 -11.71 6.08
CA TYR A 418 -10.57 -11.25 5.64
C TYR A 418 -9.97 -12.06 4.49
N GLN A 419 -10.68 -13.07 3.99
CA GLN A 419 -10.32 -13.72 2.73
C GLN A 419 -10.82 -12.84 1.56
N PRO A 420 -9.92 -12.37 0.66
CA PRO A 420 -10.35 -11.68 -0.55
C PRO A 420 -11.10 -12.64 -1.47
N GLN A 421 -12.05 -12.12 -2.25
CA GLN A 421 -12.76 -12.94 -3.24
C GLN A 421 -11.81 -13.42 -4.35
N HIS A 422 -10.93 -12.54 -4.81
CA HIS A 422 -9.85 -12.89 -5.72
C HIS A 422 -8.68 -13.47 -4.92
N VAL A 423 -8.44 -14.76 -5.06
CA VAL A 423 -7.34 -15.45 -4.37
C VAL A 423 -5.99 -15.07 -4.97
N ARG A 424 -5.00 -14.89 -4.10
CA ARG A 424 -3.65 -14.46 -4.49
C ARG A 424 -2.82 -15.57 -5.15
N GLN A 425 -3.18 -16.83 -4.90
CA GLN A 425 -2.43 -17.99 -5.35
C GLN A 425 -2.66 -18.26 -6.84
N ASP A 426 -1.59 -18.63 -7.54
CA ASP A 426 -1.69 -19.20 -8.89
C ASP A 426 -2.26 -20.62 -8.80
N LEU A 427 -3.59 -20.72 -8.89
CA LEU A 427 -4.30 -22.01 -8.80
C LEU A 427 -3.93 -22.94 -9.95
N GLN A 428 -3.57 -22.42 -11.13
CA GLN A 428 -3.13 -23.24 -12.26
C GLN A 428 -1.78 -23.89 -11.93
N ARG A 429 -0.82 -23.10 -11.44
CA ARG A 429 0.47 -23.63 -10.99
C ARG A 429 0.33 -24.64 -9.87
N ILE A 430 -0.56 -24.39 -8.90
CA ILE A 430 -0.83 -25.35 -7.82
C ILE A 430 -1.38 -26.67 -8.38
N ALA A 431 -2.27 -26.61 -9.37
CA ALA A 431 -2.91 -27.79 -9.94
C ALA A 431 -1.99 -28.59 -10.87
N PHE A 432 -1.18 -27.93 -11.70
CA PHE A 432 -0.46 -28.55 -12.82
C PHE A 432 1.08 -28.49 -12.71
N GLY A 433 1.60 -27.75 -11.73
CA GLY A 433 3.03 -27.61 -11.46
C GLY A 433 3.79 -26.74 -12.47
N ASP A 434 4.98 -26.30 -12.07
CA ASP A 434 5.81 -25.30 -12.77
C ASP A 434 6.15 -25.64 -14.23
N LYS A 435 6.23 -26.94 -14.56
CA LYS A 435 6.62 -27.39 -15.90
C LYS A 435 5.56 -27.09 -16.95
N MET A 436 4.28 -27.07 -16.56
CA MET A 436 3.15 -26.90 -17.49
C MET A 436 2.64 -25.46 -17.53
N THR A 437 2.85 -24.68 -16.46
CA THR A 437 2.23 -23.34 -16.31
C THR A 437 3.24 -22.20 -16.41
N GLY A 438 4.54 -22.48 -16.40
CA GLY A 438 5.58 -21.47 -16.32
C GLY A 438 5.70 -20.83 -14.93
N ARG A 439 6.54 -19.79 -14.83
CA ARG A 439 6.83 -19.04 -13.60
C ARG A 439 6.22 -17.63 -13.69
N ASN A 440 5.02 -17.47 -13.14
CA ASN A 440 4.22 -16.24 -13.21
C ASN A 440 4.12 -15.48 -11.89
N GLU A 441 5.03 -15.74 -10.94
CA GLU A 441 4.94 -15.18 -9.57
C GLU A 441 4.85 -13.65 -9.55
N GLU A 442 5.68 -12.98 -10.35
CA GLU A 442 5.67 -11.51 -10.45
C GLU A 442 4.37 -10.99 -11.07
N LEU A 443 3.82 -11.70 -12.06
CA LEU A 443 2.53 -11.35 -12.66
C LEU A 443 1.40 -11.49 -11.64
N PHE A 444 1.33 -12.60 -10.89
CA PHE A 444 0.30 -12.77 -9.88
C PHE A 444 0.44 -11.76 -8.74
N GLN A 445 1.65 -11.39 -8.35
CA GLN A 445 1.88 -10.28 -7.42
C GLN A 445 1.36 -8.95 -7.97
N LEU A 446 1.57 -8.68 -9.27
CA LEU A 446 1.05 -7.48 -9.94
C LEU A 446 -0.48 -7.48 -10.00
N LEU A 447 -1.10 -8.62 -10.31
CA LEU A 447 -2.55 -8.80 -10.41
C LEU A 447 -3.29 -8.64 -9.07
N GLN A 448 -2.60 -8.85 -7.94
CA GLN A 448 -3.15 -8.63 -6.61
C GLN A 448 -3.26 -7.15 -6.23
N ARG A 449 -2.49 -6.27 -6.88
CA ARG A 449 -2.43 -4.85 -6.50
C ARG A 449 -3.77 -4.19 -6.77
N SER A 450 -4.41 -3.66 -5.73
CA SER A 450 -5.59 -2.80 -5.90
C SER A 450 -5.26 -1.55 -6.72
N SER A 451 -3.99 -1.14 -6.73
CA SER A 451 -3.50 -0.03 -7.54
C SER A 451 -3.18 -0.38 -9.00
N LEU A 452 -3.39 -1.62 -9.44
CA LEU A 452 -3.03 -2.04 -10.81
C LEU A 452 -3.68 -1.15 -11.87
N GLN A 453 -4.93 -0.75 -11.63
CA GLN A 453 -5.72 0.03 -12.57
C GLN A 453 -5.58 1.55 -12.36
N CYS A 454 -4.69 1.99 -11.46
CA CYS A 454 -4.51 3.41 -11.16
C CYS A 454 -3.97 4.18 -12.36
N ASP A 455 -4.41 5.43 -12.47
CA ASP A 455 -3.93 6.37 -13.47
C ASP A 455 -3.74 7.76 -12.85
N GLU A 456 -2.48 8.20 -12.76
CA GLU A 456 -2.14 9.48 -12.12
C GLU A 456 -2.58 10.72 -12.92
N GLN A 457 -2.99 10.53 -14.18
CA GLN A 457 -3.50 11.59 -15.05
C GLN A 457 -5.02 11.75 -14.96
N ALA A 458 -5.71 10.86 -14.25
CA ALA A 458 -7.15 10.97 -14.05
C ALA A 458 -7.52 12.26 -13.31
N PRO A 459 -8.57 12.99 -13.73
CA PRO A 459 -8.96 14.27 -13.12
C PRO A 459 -9.21 14.17 -11.61
N ILE A 460 -8.77 15.18 -10.85
CA ILE A 460 -8.89 15.23 -9.38
C ILE A 460 -9.54 16.51 -8.84
N TYR A 461 -9.86 17.47 -9.72
CA TYR A 461 -10.54 18.73 -9.41
C TYR A 461 -11.56 19.08 -10.50
N PRO A 462 -12.55 19.93 -10.21
CA PRO A 462 -13.32 20.63 -11.24
C PRO A 462 -12.45 21.65 -12.00
N THR A 463 -12.84 21.97 -13.24
CA THR A 463 -12.22 23.08 -13.98
C THR A 463 -12.67 24.43 -13.43
N LYS A 464 -11.96 25.51 -13.79
CA LYS A 464 -12.38 26.88 -13.45
C LYS A 464 -13.77 27.23 -14.02
N THR A 465 -14.06 26.79 -15.24
CA THR A 465 -15.36 27.01 -15.89
C THR A 465 -16.49 26.32 -15.11
N GLN A 466 -16.31 25.06 -14.72
CA GLN A 466 -17.30 24.32 -13.94
C GLN A 466 -17.58 24.97 -12.58
N LEU A 467 -16.55 25.53 -11.94
CA LEU A 467 -16.74 26.25 -10.68
C LEU A 467 -17.47 27.58 -10.86
N ALA A 468 -17.26 28.26 -11.98
CA ALA A 468 -18.01 29.47 -12.32
C ALA A 468 -19.47 29.13 -12.61
N GLU A 469 -19.74 28.02 -13.31
CA GLU A 469 -21.09 27.51 -13.56
C GLU A 469 -21.85 27.23 -12.26
N PHE A 470 -21.18 26.72 -11.21
CA PHE A 470 -21.84 26.54 -9.91
C PHE A 470 -22.39 27.85 -9.35
N GLU A 471 -21.64 28.96 -9.47
CA GLU A 471 -22.10 30.26 -8.94
C GLU A 471 -23.27 30.86 -9.75
N ASN A 472 -23.61 30.31 -10.92
CA ASN A 472 -24.77 30.72 -11.71
C ASN A 472 -26.09 30.06 -11.24
N ARG A 473 -26.02 29.02 -10.40
CA ARG A 473 -27.20 28.34 -9.86
C ARG A 473 -28.05 29.26 -8.97
N ASN A 474 -29.36 29.07 -9.00
CA ASN A 474 -30.30 29.87 -8.24
C ASN A 474 -30.10 29.68 -6.73
N ASP A 475 -29.96 28.44 -6.25
CA ASP A 475 -29.72 28.14 -4.83
C ASP A 475 -28.49 28.86 -4.26
N LEU A 476 -27.37 28.87 -5.00
CA LEU A 476 -26.14 29.54 -4.59
C LEU A 476 -26.28 31.06 -4.69
N ARG A 477 -26.89 31.60 -5.75
CA ARG A 477 -27.15 33.04 -5.88
C ARG A 477 -28.01 33.58 -4.76
N GLU A 478 -29.05 32.85 -4.39
CA GLU A 478 -29.94 33.21 -3.28
C GLU A 478 -29.18 33.21 -1.94
N LEU A 479 -28.44 32.14 -1.64
CA LEU A 479 -27.64 32.05 -0.41
C LEU A 479 -26.57 33.15 -0.35
N ARG A 480 -25.96 33.53 -1.48
CA ARG A 480 -25.02 34.65 -1.56
C ARG A 480 -25.70 35.99 -1.29
N ALA A 481 -26.89 36.21 -1.83
CA ALA A 481 -27.68 37.41 -1.58
C ALA A 481 -28.08 37.51 -0.10
N GLN A 482 -28.56 36.41 0.50
CA GLN A 482 -28.87 36.33 1.93
C GLN A 482 -27.63 36.61 2.80
N TYR A 483 -26.48 36.04 2.46
CA TYR A 483 -25.21 36.30 3.15
C TYR A 483 -24.83 37.79 3.09
N ASN A 484 -24.89 38.40 1.90
CA ASN A 484 -24.53 39.82 1.72
C ASN A 484 -25.46 40.73 2.52
N LYS A 485 -26.77 40.41 2.57
CA LYS A 485 -27.74 41.13 3.40
C LYS A 485 -27.38 41.04 4.89
N ILE A 486 -27.07 39.84 5.39
CA ILE A 486 -26.66 39.64 6.80
C ILE A 486 -25.36 40.39 7.13
N ILE A 487 -24.38 40.43 6.22
CA ILE A 487 -23.14 41.18 6.46
C ILE A 487 -23.38 42.70 6.50
N ALA A 488 -24.28 43.21 5.66
CA ALA A 488 -24.68 44.62 5.70
C ALA A 488 -25.39 44.96 7.02
N GLU A 489 -26.38 44.16 7.43
CA GLU A 489 -27.10 44.33 8.70
C GLU A 489 -26.18 44.19 9.92
N LYS A 490 -25.24 43.24 9.89
CA LYS A 490 -24.26 43.03 10.96
C LYS A 490 -23.38 44.26 11.20
N SER A 491 -23.10 45.04 10.15
CA SER A 491 -22.19 46.20 10.24
C SER A 491 -22.81 47.38 11.00
N ILE A 492 -24.14 47.37 11.20
CA ILE A 492 -24.91 48.42 11.88
C ILE A 492 -25.65 47.91 13.13
N ALA A 493 -25.56 46.62 13.44
CA ALA A 493 -26.28 46.00 14.56
C ALA A 493 -25.59 46.27 15.91
N PRO A 494 -26.36 46.62 16.97
CA PRO A 494 -25.82 46.79 18.32
C PRO A 494 -25.24 45.50 18.93
N ASP A 495 -25.84 44.34 18.62
CA ASP A 495 -25.32 43.00 18.95
C ASP A 495 -25.29 42.11 17.69
N PRO A 496 -24.10 41.84 17.12
CA PRO A 496 -23.95 41.08 15.89
C PRO A 496 -23.90 39.55 16.08
N SER A 497 -24.08 39.03 17.30
CA SER A 497 -23.80 37.62 17.63
C SER A 497 -24.73 36.61 16.93
N SER A 498 -26.04 36.91 16.86
CA SER A 498 -27.03 36.09 16.16
C SER A 498 -26.79 36.09 14.65
N LEU A 499 -26.56 37.28 14.07
CA LEU A 499 -26.23 37.47 12.65
C LEU A 499 -24.91 36.78 12.27
N GLN A 500 -23.92 36.77 13.16
CA GLN A 500 -22.67 36.03 12.93
C GLN A 500 -22.90 34.52 12.87
N THR A 501 -23.80 33.99 13.70
CA THR A 501 -24.15 32.57 13.69
C THR A 501 -24.86 32.19 12.40
N GLU A 502 -25.81 33.00 11.95
CA GLU A 502 -26.52 32.78 10.69
C GLU A 502 -25.60 32.93 9.47
N ALA A 503 -24.71 33.92 9.45
CA ALA A 503 -23.70 34.08 8.41
C ALA A 503 -22.79 32.84 8.29
N LYS A 504 -22.38 32.25 9.43
CA LYS A 504 -21.62 31.00 9.45
C LYS A 504 -22.44 29.82 8.90
N ARG A 505 -23.72 29.74 9.24
CA ARG A 505 -24.64 28.70 8.74
C ARG A 505 -24.78 28.76 7.22
N ILE A 506 -25.05 29.96 6.66
CA ILE A 506 -25.18 30.17 5.21
C ILE A 506 -23.86 29.86 4.50
N THR A 507 -22.73 30.34 5.03
CA THR A 507 -21.41 30.03 4.47
C THR A 507 -21.14 28.53 4.46
N GLY A 508 -21.50 27.83 5.54
CA GLY A 508 -21.42 26.37 5.64
C GLY A 508 -22.30 25.67 4.60
N ARG A 509 -23.52 26.17 4.36
CA ARG A 509 -24.43 25.64 3.33
C ARG A 509 -23.87 25.83 1.93
N ILE A 510 -23.36 27.02 1.60
CA ILE A 510 -22.69 27.30 0.32
C ILE A 510 -21.52 26.34 0.11
N GLN A 511 -20.67 26.17 1.13
CA GLN A 511 -19.52 25.29 1.05
C GLN A 511 -19.93 23.83 0.81
N TRP A 512 -20.95 23.35 1.52
CA TRP A 512 -21.48 22.00 1.34
C TRP A 512 -22.04 21.75 -0.07
N ILE A 513 -22.78 22.71 -0.65
CA ILE A 513 -23.26 22.63 -2.04
C ILE A 513 -22.06 22.52 -2.98
N ARG A 514 -21.10 23.46 -2.88
CA ARG A 514 -19.92 23.50 -3.76
C ARG A 514 -19.07 22.24 -3.66
N GLU A 515 -18.85 21.70 -2.46
CA GLU A 515 -18.12 20.45 -2.26
C GLU A 515 -18.86 19.25 -2.86
N THR A 516 -20.18 19.18 -2.69
CA THR A 516 -21.00 18.09 -3.22
C THR A 516 -21.00 18.08 -4.75
N LEU A 517 -21.23 19.25 -5.37
CA LEU A 517 -21.17 19.40 -6.83
C LEU A 517 -19.77 19.12 -7.37
N SER A 518 -18.72 19.58 -6.65
CA SER A 518 -17.32 19.30 -7.02
C SER A 518 -17.01 17.81 -7.04
N GLN A 519 -17.51 17.05 -6.06
CA GLN A 519 -17.33 15.59 -6.01
C GLN A 519 -18.03 14.92 -7.19
N GLN A 520 -19.28 15.29 -7.48
CA GLN A 520 -20.05 14.72 -8.58
C GLN A 520 -19.43 15.02 -9.94
N ILE A 521 -19.02 16.27 -10.19
CA ILE A 521 -18.42 16.62 -11.49
C ILE A 521 -17.07 15.94 -11.68
N VAL A 522 -16.26 15.80 -10.63
CA VAL A 522 -15.00 15.04 -10.71
C VAL A 522 -15.28 13.57 -11.01
N GLN A 523 -16.29 12.96 -10.38
CA GLN A 523 -16.68 11.58 -10.70
C GLN A 523 -17.10 11.42 -12.16
N LYS A 524 -17.93 12.33 -12.69
CA LYS A 524 -18.35 12.34 -14.10
C LYS A 524 -17.15 12.45 -15.03
N ARG A 525 -16.27 13.44 -14.80
CA ARG A 525 -15.04 13.66 -15.59
C ARG A 525 -14.12 12.45 -15.56
N ARG A 526 -14.00 11.78 -14.42
CA ARG A 526 -13.17 10.57 -14.28
C ARG A 526 -13.75 9.40 -15.08
N ALA A 527 -15.07 9.22 -15.05
CA ALA A 527 -15.73 8.18 -15.85
C ALA A 527 -15.48 8.38 -17.36
N GLU A 528 -15.67 9.62 -17.85
CA GLU A 528 -15.40 10.00 -19.25
C GLU A 528 -13.91 9.82 -19.61
N TYR A 529 -13.02 10.24 -18.71
CA TYR A 529 -11.57 10.09 -18.87
C TYR A 529 -11.18 8.62 -19.02
N PHE A 530 -11.62 7.75 -18.10
CA PHE A 530 -11.26 6.34 -18.13
C PHE A 530 -11.83 5.63 -19.35
N ALA A 531 -13.07 5.91 -19.73
CA ALA A 531 -13.67 5.35 -20.95
C ALA A 531 -12.84 5.70 -22.20
N THR A 532 -12.46 6.97 -22.33
CA THR A 532 -11.65 7.45 -23.46
C THR A 532 -10.23 6.87 -23.43
N ALA A 533 -9.57 6.90 -22.26
CA ALA A 533 -8.21 6.42 -22.09
C ALA A 533 -8.12 4.91 -22.37
N ASP A 534 -9.10 4.13 -21.93
CA ASP A 534 -9.16 2.69 -22.19
C ASP A 534 -9.38 2.39 -23.67
N GLN A 535 -10.29 3.12 -24.33
CA GLN A 535 -10.51 2.99 -25.77
C GLN A 535 -9.23 3.29 -26.56
N GLN A 536 -8.54 4.39 -26.24
CA GLN A 536 -7.29 4.78 -26.89
C GLN A 536 -6.18 3.73 -26.66
N ARG A 537 -6.00 3.27 -25.43
CA ARG A 537 -5.02 2.22 -25.09
C ARG A 537 -5.32 0.91 -25.82
N ALA A 538 -6.58 0.52 -25.89
CA ALA A 538 -7.01 -0.68 -26.61
C ALA A 538 -6.72 -0.59 -28.12
N MET A 539 -6.76 0.62 -28.69
CA MET A 539 -6.39 0.90 -30.09
C MET A 539 -4.87 1.09 -30.29
N GLY A 540 -4.04 0.98 -29.23
CA GLY A 540 -2.60 1.25 -29.30
C GLY A 540 -2.25 2.74 -29.45
N LEU A 541 -3.20 3.64 -29.19
CA LEU A 541 -3.01 5.08 -29.25
C LEU A 541 -2.48 5.61 -27.91
N GLN A 542 -1.66 6.67 -27.98
CA GLN A 542 -1.24 7.39 -26.79
C GLN A 542 -2.42 8.18 -26.22
N VAL A 543 -2.62 8.08 -24.91
CA VAL A 543 -3.59 8.91 -24.20
C VAL A 543 -3.01 10.31 -24.11
N ALA A 544 -3.75 11.31 -24.60
CA ALA A 544 -3.30 12.70 -24.53
C ALA A 544 -2.98 13.07 -23.08
N GLU A 545 -1.82 13.72 -22.86
CA GLU A 545 -1.46 14.20 -21.52
C GLU A 545 -2.52 15.19 -21.03
N HIS A 546 -3.19 14.85 -19.93
CA HIS A 546 -4.14 15.74 -19.31
C HIS A 546 -3.39 16.82 -18.52
N VAL A 547 -3.46 18.08 -18.96
CA VAL A 547 -2.96 19.21 -18.18
C VAL A 547 -3.78 19.30 -16.91
N ARG A 548 -3.13 19.04 -15.76
CA ARG A 548 -3.81 19.00 -14.47
C ARG A 548 -4.41 20.36 -14.12
N ASP A 549 -5.69 20.36 -13.78
CA ASP A 549 -6.33 21.52 -13.21
C ASP A 549 -5.67 21.90 -11.87
N PRO A 550 -5.37 23.19 -11.63
CA PRO A 550 -4.86 23.62 -10.35
C PRO A 550 -5.90 23.40 -9.26
N CYS A 551 -5.46 23.11 -8.03
CA CYS A 551 -6.36 23.01 -6.88
C CYS A 551 -7.20 24.30 -6.77
N PRO A 552 -8.54 24.22 -6.91
CA PRO A 552 -9.38 25.41 -6.92
C PRO A 552 -9.74 25.88 -5.51
N PHE A 553 -9.40 25.09 -4.49
CA PHE A 553 -9.75 25.35 -3.11
C PHE A 553 -8.63 26.10 -2.39
N LYS A 554 -9.00 26.91 -1.40
CA LYS A 554 -8.03 27.59 -0.55
C LYS A 554 -7.26 26.57 0.27
N CYS A 555 -6.03 26.27 -0.14
CA CYS A 555 -5.13 25.40 0.61
C CYS A 555 -4.55 26.14 1.81
N TYR A 556 -5.25 26.09 2.96
CA TYR A 556 -4.78 26.68 4.22
C TYR A 556 -3.39 26.18 4.67
N SER A 557 -2.91 25.05 4.13
CA SER A 557 -1.60 24.46 4.44
C SER A 557 -0.64 24.41 3.25
N LEU A 558 -0.80 25.26 2.23
CA LEU A 558 0.00 25.21 0.99
C LEU A 558 1.53 25.19 1.24
N PRO A 559 2.12 26.02 2.14
CA PRO A 559 3.55 25.93 2.47
C PRO A 559 3.94 24.56 3.04
N SER A 560 3.11 23.99 3.91
CA SER A 560 3.30 22.66 4.48
C SER A 560 3.19 21.56 3.41
N GLY A 561 2.24 21.70 2.47
CA GLY A 561 2.09 20.82 1.31
C GLY A 561 3.35 20.81 0.43
N LYS A 562 3.88 21.99 0.08
CA LYS A 562 5.12 22.13 -0.71
C LYS A 562 6.33 21.55 0.04
N ALA A 563 6.46 21.81 1.34
CA ALA A 563 7.51 21.22 2.16
C ALA A 563 7.40 19.69 2.21
N SER A 564 6.17 19.16 2.29
CA SER A 564 5.90 17.72 2.25
C SER A 564 6.31 17.10 0.91
N GLU A 565 6.12 17.79 -0.21
CA GLU A 565 6.61 17.35 -1.52
C GLU A 565 8.13 17.25 -1.58
N LYS A 566 8.84 18.19 -0.94
CA LYS A 566 10.30 18.09 -0.78
C LYS A 566 10.69 16.87 0.06
N VAL A 567 10.00 16.60 1.15
CA VAL A 567 10.20 15.35 1.92
C VAL A 567 9.92 14.13 1.04
N GLY A 568 8.88 14.19 0.19
CA GLY A 568 8.58 13.17 -0.82
C GLY A 568 9.73 12.90 -1.78
N GLN A 569 10.44 13.94 -2.24
CA GLN A 569 11.63 13.80 -3.08
C GLN A 569 12.71 12.97 -2.35
N PHE A 570 13.04 13.34 -1.11
CA PHE A 570 13.97 12.56 -0.27
C PHE A 570 13.54 11.10 -0.10
N LEU A 571 12.26 10.84 0.19
CA LEU A 571 11.72 9.49 0.38
C LEU A 571 11.79 8.63 -0.90
N GLN A 572 11.60 9.24 -2.08
CA GLN A 572 11.74 8.54 -3.36
C GLN A 572 13.18 8.13 -3.66
N HIS A 573 14.17 8.95 -3.30
CA HIS A 573 15.59 8.59 -3.41
C HIS A 573 15.94 7.39 -2.53
N GLY A 574 15.42 7.33 -1.30
CA GLY A 574 15.60 6.19 -0.40
C GLY A 574 15.05 4.87 -0.94
N LEU A 575 13.94 4.89 -1.69
CA LEU A 575 13.34 3.69 -2.29
C LEU A 575 14.12 3.13 -3.50
N ARG A 576 14.96 3.95 -4.14
CA ARG A 576 15.84 3.52 -5.24
C ARG A 576 17.10 2.80 -4.72
N ARG A 577 17.44 2.97 -3.43
CA ARG A 577 18.55 2.27 -2.75
C ARG A 577 18.15 0.88 -2.20
N ARG A 578 17.16 0.21 -2.82
CA ARG A 578 16.68 -1.11 -2.37
C ARG A 578 17.77 -2.18 -2.32
N ASP A 579 18.83 -2.04 -3.12
CA ASP A 579 19.89 -3.05 -3.27
C ASP A 579 21.16 -2.74 -2.45
N GLN A 580 21.21 -1.62 -1.75
CA GLN A 580 22.34 -1.24 -0.89
C GLN A 580 21.84 -1.10 0.54
N ALA A 581 21.80 -2.23 1.26
CA ALA A 581 21.58 -2.25 2.69
C ALA A 581 22.77 -1.58 3.39
N VAL A 582 22.79 -0.24 3.40
CA VAL A 582 23.72 0.49 4.24
C VAL A 582 23.21 0.32 5.65
N GLU A 583 23.92 -0.47 6.45
CA GLU A 583 23.56 -0.80 7.82
C GLU A 583 23.64 0.41 8.78
N ASN A 584 23.60 1.67 8.33
CA ASN A 584 23.71 2.84 9.20
C ASN A 584 22.34 3.50 9.44
N ASP A 585 22.20 4.20 10.56
CA ASP A 585 20.94 4.88 10.95
C ASP A 585 20.83 6.29 10.32
N GLU A 586 21.73 6.64 9.38
CA GLU A 586 21.86 7.97 8.76
C GLU A 586 20.60 8.39 7.99
N GLY A 587 19.97 7.45 7.29
CA GLY A 587 18.71 7.69 6.60
C GLY A 587 17.58 8.06 7.57
N SER A 588 17.52 7.40 8.73
CA SER A 588 16.52 7.68 9.77
C SER A 588 16.82 8.96 10.51
N ILE A 589 18.08 9.30 10.77
CA ILE A 589 18.51 10.60 11.31
C ILE A 589 18.07 11.73 10.39
N SER A 590 18.34 11.60 9.08
CA SER A 590 17.96 12.59 8.08
C SER A 590 16.45 12.73 7.96
N PHE A 591 15.71 11.62 7.96
CA PHE A 591 14.26 11.64 7.90
C PHE A 591 13.63 12.28 9.15
N THR A 592 14.08 11.89 10.34
CA THR A 592 13.60 12.50 11.60
C THR A 592 13.94 13.99 11.67
N ARG A 593 15.11 14.42 11.15
CA ARG A 593 15.47 15.86 11.02
C ARG A 593 14.46 16.61 10.14
N LEU A 594 14.10 16.07 8.98
CA LEU A 594 13.10 16.64 8.09
C LEU A 594 11.72 16.75 8.76
N LEU A 595 11.26 15.68 9.39
CA LEU A 595 9.97 15.63 10.10
C LEU A 595 9.92 16.64 11.25
N LEU A 596 11.02 16.81 11.99
CA LEU A 596 11.10 17.75 13.10
C LEU A 596 10.94 19.20 12.62
N GLU A 597 11.63 19.59 11.56
CA GLU A 597 11.48 20.95 10.97
C GLU A 597 10.09 21.14 10.36
N LEU A 598 9.50 20.08 9.79
CA LEU A 598 8.12 20.11 9.30
C LEU A 598 7.11 20.34 10.45
N HIS A 599 7.28 19.66 11.59
CA HIS A 599 6.45 19.87 12.78
C HIS A 599 6.61 21.26 13.40
N ARG A 600 7.81 21.85 13.29
CA ARG A 600 8.10 23.23 13.71
C ARG A 600 7.62 24.29 12.71
N GLU A 601 6.96 23.88 11.63
CA GLU A 601 6.50 24.73 10.53
C GLU A 601 7.62 25.51 9.82
N ASN A 602 8.87 25.03 9.94
CA ASN A 602 10.04 25.64 9.33
C ASN A 602 10.24 25.13 7.89
N HIS A 603 9.27 25.45 7.03
CA HIS A 603 9.17 24.94 5.67
C HIS A 603 10.38 25.31 4.78
N ALA A 604 11.00 26.47 5.01
CA ALA A 604 12.20 26.89 4.29
C ALA A 604 13.40 25.97 4.61
N LYS A 605 13.59 25.65 5.90
CA LYS A 605 14.67 24.76 6.34
C LYS A 605 14.49 23.33 5.86
N VAL A 606 13.25 22.85 5.73
CA VAL A 606 12.97 21.56 5.06
C VAL A 606 13.53 21.57 3.64
N GLY A 607 13.28 22.62 2.86
CA GLY A 607 13.81 22.77 1.50
C GLY A 607 15.34 22.75 1.45
N ILE A 608 15.99 23.48 2.36
CA ILE A 608 17.46 23.52 2.47
C ILE A 608 18.02 22.13 2.79
N ILE A 609 17.46 21.44 3.80
CA ILE A 609 17.89 20.09 4.19
C ILE A 609 17.75 19.10 3.03
N VAL A 610 16.64 19.14 2.29
CA VAL A 610 16.45 18.23 1.14
C VAL A 610 17.49 18.54 0.06
N ALA A 611 17.75 19.81 -0.24
CA ALA A 611 18.77 20.18 -1.22
C ALA A 611 20.16 19.69 -0.80
N GLU A 612 20.55 19.84 0.47
CA GLU A 612 21.80 19.30 1.03
C GLU A 612 21.89 17.78 0.85
N LEU A 613 20.83 17.05 1.20
CA LEU A 613 20.80 15.58 1.14
C LEU A 613 20.83 15.07 -0.30
N VAL A 614 20.10 15.71 -1.20
CA VAL A 614 20.09 15.36 -2.64
C VAL A 614 21.46 15.67 -3.27
N ALA A 615 22.09 16.80 -2.92
CA ALA A 615 23.43 17.12 -3.38
C ALA A 615 24.47 16.11 -2.86
N LYS A 616 24.39 15.72 -1.58
CA LYS A 616 25.24 14.68 -0.99
C LYS A 616 25.04 13.34 -1.70
N ASP A 617 23.80 12.96 -2.00
CA ASP A 617 23.49 11.73 -2.74
C ASP A 617 24.01 11.78 -4.19
N GLN A 618 23.87 12.92 -4.88
CA GLN A 618 24.42 13.11 -6.23
C GLN A 618 25.94 13.01 -6.21
N LEU A 619 26.61 13.63 -5.23
CA LEU A 619 28.05 13.51 -5.02
C LEU A 619 28.44 12.07 -4.69
N LEU A 620 27.69 11.33 -3.86
CA LEU A 620 27.94 9.91 -3.59
C LEU A 620 27.74 9.04 -4.83
N LEU A 621 26.75 9.36 -5.69
CA LEU A 621 26.52 8.69 -6.97
C LEU A 621 27.64 9.01 -7.98
N GLU A 622 28.16 10.23 -7.98
CA GLU A 622 29.28 10.64 -8.81
C GLU A 622 30.61 10.09 -8.29
N VAL A 623 30.79 10.01 -6.98
CA VAL A 623 31.93 9.37 -6.32
C VAL A 623 31.87 7.86 -6.51
N THR A 624 30.70 7.21 -6.47
CA THR A 624 30.58 5.78 -6.80
C THR A 624 30.76 5.52 -8.30
N LYS A 625 30.35 6.44 -9.18
CA LYS A 625 30.69 6.39 -10.61
C LYS A 625 32.18 6.67 -10.88
N LYS A 626 32.84 7.50 -10.07
CA LYS A 626 34.30 7.78 -10.13
C LYS A 626 35.13 6.73 -9.36
N SER A 627 34.54 6.03 -8.40
CA SER A 627 35.15 4.93 -7.62
C SER A 627 34.87 3.56 -8.22
N ASP A 628 34.27 3.50 -9.41
CA ASP A 628 34.48 2.38 -10.35
C ASP A 628 35.88 2.43 -10.99
N ASN A 629 36.74 3.35 -10.51
CA ASN A 629 38.20 3.18 -10.43
C ASN A 629 38.62 2.73 -9.02
N SER A 630 38.02 1.67 -8.49
CA SER A 630 38.77 0.79 -7.59
C SER A 630 40.00 0.26 -8.36
N PRO A 631 41.16 0.01 -7.73
CA PRO A 631 42.32 -0.50 -8.45
C PRO A 631 41.86 -1.75 -9.19
N ARG A 632 41.97 -1.75 -10.54
CA ARG A 632 41.53 -2.87 -11.41
C ARG A 632 41.76 -4.16 -10.65
N LYS A 633 40.70 -4.91 -10.28
CA LYS A 633 40.83 -6.19 -9.56
C LYS A 633 41.94 -6.98 -10.23
N GLN A 634 43.11 -7.08 -9.59
CA GLN A 634 44.22 -7.82 -10.16
C GLN A 634 43.87 -9.29 -10.03
N HIS A 635 43.73 -9.96 -11.15
CA HIS A 635 43.49 -11.38 -11.22
C HIS A 635 44.81 -12.11 -10.95
N LYS A 636 44.83 -13.07 -10.03
CA LYS A 636 46.04 -13.81 -9.67
C LYS A 636 45.96 -15.25 -10.19
N CYS A 637 47.03 -15.74 -10.81
CA CYS A 637 47.13 -17.16 -11.12
C CYS A 637 47.45 -17.94 -9.84
N LEU A 638 46.59 -18.88 -9.45
CA LEU A 638 46.78 -19.64 -8.21
C LEU A 638 47.89 -20.72 -8.30
N LEU A 639 48.40 -21.01 -9.49
CA LEU A 639 49.53 -21.94 -9.72
C LEU A 639 50.88 -21.26 -9.55
N CYS A 640 51.12 -20.12 -10.22
CA CYS A 640 52.41 -19.42 -10.23
C CYS A 640 52.40 -18.04 -9.55
N LEU A 641 51.26 -17.63 -8.98
CA LEU A 641 51.05 -16.37 -8.26
C LEU A 641 51.22 -15.08 -9.08
N GLY A 642 51.35 -15.19 -10.41
CA GLY A 642 51.41 -14.04 -11.31
C GLY A 642 50.12 -13.20 -11.29
N GLN A 643 50.26 -11.88 -11.42
CA GLN A 643 49.16 -10.91 -11.39
C GLN A 643 48.78 -10.44 -12.80
N PHE A 644 47.49 -10.25 -13.06
CA PHE A 644 46.95 -9.94 -14.37
C PHE A 644 45.88 -8.86 -14.29
N SER A 645 45.87 -7.98 -15.28
CA SER A 645 44.95 -6.83 -15.36
C SER A 645 43.51 -7.20 -15.77
N SER A 646 43.26 -8.44 -16.21
CA SER A 646 41.92 -8.94 -16.57
C SER A 646 41.85 -10.47 -16.51
N ARG A 647 40.62 -11.02 -16.33
CA ARG A 647 40.36 -12.47 -16.40
C ARG A 647 40.75 -13.07 -17.75
N GLY A 648 40.63 -12.30 -18.84
CA GLY A 648 41.08 -12.70 -20.18
C GLY A 648 42.60 -12.88 -20.26
N ALA A 649 43.37 -11.96 -19.65
CA ALA A 649 44.83 -12.09 -19.55
C ALA A 649 45.26 -13.27 -18.67
N LEU A 650 44.58 -13.49 -17.54
CA LEU A 650 44.77 -14.68 -16.69
C LEU A 650 44.48 -15.99 -17.44
N THR A 651 43.42 -16.01 -18.25
CA THR A 651 43.03 -17.16 -19.06
C THR A 651 44.07 -17.43 -20.13
N LYS A 652 44.50 -16.40 -20.88
CA LYS A 652 45.58 -16.51 -21.87
C LYS A 652 46.89 -17.01 -21.25
N HIS A 653 47.23 -16.52 -20.07
CA HIS A 653 48.39 -16.98 -19.32
C HIS A 653 48.29 -18.46 -18.93
N ASN A 654 47.16 -18.91 -18.36
CA ASN A 654 46.96 -20.31 -18.00
C ASN A 654 47.05 -21.22 -19.22
N SER A 655 46.36 -20.88 -20.31
CA SER A 655 46.41 -21.65 -21.55
C SER A 655 47.82 -21.72 -22.14
N SER A 656 48.59 -20.64 -22.03
CA SER A 656 49.93 -20.53 -22.63
C SER A 656 51.05 -21.10 -21.75
N ASN A 657 50.88 -21.25 -20.44
CA ASN A 657 52.00 -21.65 -19.55
C ASN A 657 51.70 -22.90 -18.74
N HIS A 658 50.44 -23.17 -18.42
CA HIS A 658 50.04 -24.29 -17.55
C HIS A 658 49.31 -25.40 -18.31
N CYS A 659 48.61 -25.06 -19.41
CA CYS A 659 47.82 -26.01 -20.22
C CYS A 659 48.50 -26.47 -21.52
N ARG A 660 49.79 -26.15 -21.74
CA ARG A 660 50.54 -26.65 -22.91
C ARG A 660 50.81 -28.16 -22.79
N PRO A 661 51.11 -28.87 -23.89
CA PRO A 661 51.71 -30.21 -23.81
C PRO A 661 52.98 -30.11 -22.95
N ASN A 662 53.06 -30.89 -21.87
CA ASN A 662 54.09 -30.83 -20.81
C ASN A 662 53.94 -29.68 -19.77
N GLY A 663 52.81 -28.97 -19.72
CA GLY A 663 52.50 -28.00 -18.68
C GLY A 663 52.12 -28.63 -17.35
N VAL A 664 52.13 -27.87 -16.25
CA VAL A 664 51.85 -28.38 -14.89
C VAL A 664 50.46 -29.04 -14.79
N LEU A 665 49.48 -28.61 -15.59
CA LEU A 665 48.13 -29.19 -15.62
C LEU A 665 48.00 -30.41 -16.55
N SER A 666 49.11 -30.91 -17.13
CA SER A 666 49.12 -32.13 -17.95
C SER A 666 49.26 -33.42 -17.12
N GLN A 667 49.56 -33.30 -15.82
CA GLN A 667 49.59 -34.40 -14.86
C GLN A 667 48.71 -34.06 -13.64
N PRO A 668 48.18 -35.07 -12.93
CA PRO A 668 47.46 -34.85 -11.68
C PRO A 668 48.32 -34.11 -10.65
N LEU A 669 47.83 -32.99 -10.12
CA LEU A 669 48.51 -32.23 -9.06
C LEU A 669 47.55 -31.91 -7.91
N PRO A 670 48.03 -31.81 -6.65
CA PRO A 670 47.22 -31.23 -5.59
C PRO A 670 47.01 -29.73 -5.85
N CYS A 671 45.82 -29.21 -5.54
CA CYS A 671 45.52 -27.78 -5.64
C CYS A 671 46.43 -26.99 -4.68
N PRO A 672 47.36 -26.15 -5.19
CA PRO A 672 48.31 -25.44 -4.33
C PRO A 672 47.63 -24.43 -3.40
N GLU A 673 46.49 -23.89 -3.81
CA GLU A 673 45.75 -22.91 -3.01
C GLU A 673 44.91 -23.57 -1.91
N CYS A 674 44.40 -24.80 -2.12
CA CYS A 674 43.79 -25.58 -1.05
C CYS A 674 44.83 -25.93 0.03
N GLU A 675 46.05 -26.31 -0.37
CA GLU A 675 47.13 -26.61 0.56
C GLU A 675 47.55 -25.36 1.36
N ARG A 676 47.68 -24.20 0.71
CA ARG A 676 47.97 -22.92 1.39
C ARG A 676 46.88 -22.51 2.39
N LEU A 677 45.62 -22.81 2.10
CA LEU A 677 44.48 -22.46 2.93
C LEU A 677 44.14 -23.53 3.98
N GLY A 678 44.93 -24.62 4.09
CA GLY A 678 44.66 -25.71 5.03
C GLY A 678 43.37 -26.48 4.75
N LYS A 679 42.89 -26.48 3.50
CA LYS A 679 41.66 -27.19 3.08
C LYS A 679 41.95 -28.66 2.73
N PRO A 680 40.93 -29.55 2.73
CA PRO A 680 41.08 -30.94 2.33
C PRO A 680 41.78 -31.08 0.97
N ARG A 681 42.74 -32.02 0.89
CA ARG A 681 43.60 -32.21 -0.29
C ARG A 681 42.74 -32.57 -1.51
N CYS A 682 42.80 -31.74 -2.54
CA CYS A 682 42.05 -31.94 -3.79
C CYS A 682 43.04 -32.13 -4.94
N ILE A 683 42.96 -33.26 -5.63
CA ILE A 683 43.77 -33.56 -6.81
C ILE A 683 43.05 -33.05 -8.06
N ILE A 684 43.79 -32.34 -8.91
CA ILE A 684 43.33 -31.72 -10.15
C ILE A 684 43.93 -32.49 -11.32
N GLU A 685 43.08 -33.18 -12.07
CA GLU A 685 43.39 -34.07 -13.19
C GLU A 685 43.15 -33.37 -14.54
N GLY A 686 43.52 -32.09 -14.62
CA GLY A 686 43.62 -31.37 -15.89
C GLY A 686 43.02 -29.96 -15.93
N PRO A 687 43.13 -29.26 -17.07
CA PRO A 687 42.81 -27.84 -17.20
C PRO A 687 41.35 -27.45 -16.95
N ILE A 688 40.39 -28.29 -17.36
CA ILE A 688 38.96 -28.03 -17.18
C ILE A 688 38.57 -28.18 -15.70
N GLN A 689 39.08 -29.25 -15.06
CA GLN A 689 38.86 -29.47 -13.63
C GLN A 689 39.52 -28.36 -12.80
N TRP A 690 40.69 -27.87 -13.21
CA TRP A 690 41.34 -26.71 -12.61
C TRP A 690 40.46 -25.45 -12.65
N SER A 691 39.95 -25.07 -13.82
CA SER A 691 39.07 -23.89 -13.98
C SER A 691 37.81 -24.00 -13.12
N ASN A 692 37.16 -25.16 -13.13
CA ASN A 692 35.93 -25.40 -12.36
C ASN A 692 36.19 -25.44 -10.85
N HIS A 693 37.27 -26.08 -10.43
CA HIS A 693 37.67 -26.14 -9.03
C HIS A 693 38.03 -24.74 -8.50
N ALA A 694 38.85 -23.98 -9.23
CA ALA A 694 39.23 -22.62 -8.86
C ALA A 694 38.00 -21.71 -8.73
N GLU A 695 37.06 -21.76 -9.68
CA GLU A 695 35.83 -20.95 -9.61
C GLU A 695 34.94 -21.36 -8.43
N ARG A 696 34.79 -22.67 -8.18
CA ARG A 696 33.89 -23.19 -7.15
C ARG A 696 34.44 -23.05 -5.72
N PHE A 697 35.73 -23.24 -5.52
CA PHE A 697 36.35 -23.32 -4.18
C PHE A 697 37.20 -22.10 -3.79
N HIS A 698 37.61 -21.28 -4.77
CA HIS A 698 38.41 -20.07 -4.59
C HIS A 698 37.79 -18.81 -5.21
N GLY A 699 36.60 -18.92 -5.79
CA GLY A 699 35.84 -17.80 -6.35
C GLY A 699 36.23 -17.43 -7.79
N LYS A 700 35.32 -16.74 -8.46
CA LYS A 700 35.41 -16.41 -9.89
C LYS A 700 36.54 -15.43 -10.25
N ASP A 701 36.98 -14.64 -9.28
CA ASP A 701 37.95 -13.56 -9.50
C ASP A 701 39.34 -14.08 -9.89
N ASN A 702 39.78 -15.25 -9.40
CA ASN A 702 41.09 -15.83 -9.73
C ASN A 702 41.00 -17.13 -10.55
N ALA A 703 39.81 -17.42 -11.09
CA ALA A 703 39.57 -18.61 -11.88
C ALA A 703 39.71 -18.32 -13.39
N PRO A 704 40.65 -18.98 -14.10
CA PRO A 704 40.73 -18.86 -15.56
C PRO A 704 39.48 -19.47 -16.21
N SER A 705 39.03 -18.89 -17.32
CA SER A 705 37.96 -19.54 -18.11
C SER A 705 38.46 -20.88 -18.66
N PRO A 706 37.58 -21.90 -18.80
CA PRO A 706 37.95 -23.16 -19.42
C PRO A 706 38.56 -22.92 -20.81
N PRO A 707 39.64 -23.61 -21.21
CA PRO A 707 40.25 -23.42 -22.52
C PRO A 707 39.27 -23.74 -23.66
N SER A 708 38.89 -22.73 -24.44
CA SER A 708 38.12 -22.91 -25.67
C SER A 708 38.99 -23.64 -26.69
N GLY A 709 38.75 -24.94 -26.88
CA GLY A 709 39.51 -25.79 -27.81
C GLY A 709 39.84 -27.20 -27.33
N LEU A 710 39.59 -27.51 -26.04
CA LEU A 710 39.80 -28.85 -25.46
C LEU A 710 38.49 -29.56 -25.04
N ALA A 711 37.34 -29.02 -25.44
CA ALA A 711 36.02 -29.66 -25.24
C ALA A 711 35.70 -30.73 -26.31
N GLN A 712 36.68 -31.10 -27.13
CA GLN A 712 36.63 -32.29 -27.96
C GLN A 712 37.72 -33.23 -27.49
N MET A 713 37.32 -34.48 -27.29
CA MET A 713 38.08 -35.63 -26.82
C MET A 713 37.97 -35.92 -25.33
N THR A 714 37.37 -37.09 -25.07
CA THR A 714 37.31 -37.85 -23.81
C THR A 714 36.24 -37.45 -22.80
N THR A 715 35.03 -37.96 -23.04
CA THR A 715 34.22 -38.85 -22.15
C THR A 715 32.72 -38.60 -22.34
N LEU A 716 32.18 -38.98 -23.50
CA LEU A 716 30.73 -39.07 -23.70
C LEU A 716 30.37 -40.41 -24.33
N SER A 717 29.37 -41.05 -23.70
CA SER A 717 28.85 -42.36 -24.09
C SER A 717 28.13 -42.32 -25.44
N HIS A 718 28.01 -43.48 -26.09
CA HIS A 718 27.38 -43.62 -27.41
C HIS A 718 25.93 -43.09 -27.45
N ALA A 719 25.20 -43.17 -26.33
CA ALA A 719 23.84 -42.65 -26.18
C ALA A 719 23.77 -41.11 -26.18
N GLN A 720 24.80 -40.41 -25.71
CA GLN A 720 24.87 -38.95 -25.72
C GLN A 720 25.24 -38.40 -27.10
N ARG A 721 25.88 -39.19 -27.97
CA ARG A 721 26.15 -38.82 -29.37
C ARG A 721 24.89 -38.78 -30.23
N PHE A 722 23.93 -39.65 -29.97
CA PHE A 722 22.64 -39.66 -30.68
C PHE A 722 21.73 -38.49 -30.27
N ALA A 723 21.84 -37.97 -29.05
CA ALA A 723 21.01 -36.86 -28.57
C ALA A 723 21.44 -35.48 -29.07
N LEU A 724 22.72 -35.28 -29.39
CA LEU A 724 23.27 -34.01 -29.90
C LEU A 724 23.18 -33.84 -31.42
N ALA A 725 22.88 -34.92 -32.17
CA ALA A 725 22.77 -34.87 -33.62
C ALA A 725 21.50 -34.16 -34.14
N LYS A 726 20.58 -33.74 -33.27
CA LYS A 726 19.25 -33.23 -33.66
C LYS A 726 19.17 -31.72 -33.88
N TYR A 727 20.24 -30.94 -33.66
CA TYR A 727 20.18 -29.46 -33.67
C TYR A 727 21.41 -28.74 -34.25
N GLN A 728 22.09 -29.29 -35.26
CA GLN A 728 23.17 -28.57 -35.96
C GLN A 728 22.83 -28.39 -37.44
N GLU A 729 22.69 -27.14 -37.88
CA GLU A 729 22.56 -26.77 -39.30
C GLU A 729 23.97 -26.56 -39.88
N ARG A 730 24.17 -27.03 -41.12
CA ARG A 730 25.47 -27.02 -41.82
C ARG A 730 25.47 -26.05 -42.99
N CYS A 731 26.63 -25.48 -43.32
CA CYS A 731 26.82 -24.76 -44.57
C CYS A 731 26.74 -25.74 -45.74
N LEU A 732 25.87 -25.48 -46.71
CA LEU A 732 25.63 -26.38 -47.84
C LEU A 732 26.74 -26.34 -48.91
N LEU A 733 27.70 -25.41 -48.79
CA LEU A 733 28.88 -25.36 -49.66
C LEU A 733 30.05 -26.19 -49.12
N CYS A 734 30.31 -26.15 -47.81
CA CYS A 734 31.49 -26.77 -47.21
C CYS A 734 31.18 -27.81 -46.12
N GLY A 735 29.93 -27.90 -45.65
CA GLY A 735 29.49 -28.86 -44.64
C GLY A 735 29.75 -28.45 -43.18
N ASP A 736 30.34 -27.28 -42.94
CA ASP A 736 30.65 -26.77 -41.59
C ASP A 736 29.38 -26.52 -40.77
N ALA A 737 29.37 -26.95 -39.50
CA ALA A 737 28.21 -26.85 -38.61
C ALA A 737 28.26 -25.57 -37.75
N PHE A 738 27.10 -24.93 -37.55
CA PHE A 738 27.01 -23.67 -36.79
C PHE A 738 25.91 -23.69 -35.74
N GLU A 739 26.23 -23.17 -34.55
CA GLU A 739 25.30 -23.07 -33.41
C GLU A 739 24.54 -21.73 -33.37
N SER A 740 24.94 -20.74 -34.18
CA SER A 740 24.29 -19.41 -34.23
C SER A 740 24.34 -18.79 -35.62
N GLY A 741 23.32 -17.99 -35.95
CA GLY A 741 23.17 -17.36 -37.27
C GLY A 741 24.23 -16.30 -37.60
N SER A 742 24.72 -15.55 -36.60
CA SER A 742 25.79 -14.57 -36.80
C SER A 742 27.13 -15.25 -37.12
N GLY A 743 27.38 -16.43 -36.54
CA GLY A 743 28.53 -17.28 -36.87
C GLY A 743 28.45 -17.78 -38.31
N PHE A 744 27.28 -18.26 -38.71
CA PHE A 744 27.00 -18.73 -40.07
C PHE A 744 27.16 -17.63 -41.13
N SER A 745 26.53 -16.46 -40.96
CA SER A 745 26.64 -15.35 -41.93
C SER A 745 28.08 -14.85 -42.08
N ARG A 746 28.81 -14.74 -40.96
CA ARG A 746 30.22 -14.33 -41.00
C ARG A 746 31.09 -15.36 -41.72
N HIS A 747 30.84 -16.65 -41.54
CA HIS A 747 31.54 -17.70 -42.26
C HIS A 747 31.30 -17.60 -43.76
N VAL A 748 30.05 -17.51 -44.21
CA VAL A 748 29.72 -17.44 -45.64
C VAL A 748 30.40 -16.23 -46.30
N THR A 749 30.34 -15.06 -45.68
CA THR A 749 30.97 -13.85 -46.23
C THR A 749 32.51 -13.94 -46.23
N MET A 750 33.12 -14.52 -45.20
CA MET A 750 34.58 -14.54 -45.10
C MET A 750 35.23 -15.67 -45.90
N ILE A 751 34.61 -16.85 -45.95
CA ILE A 751 35.21 -18.07 -46.49
C ILE A 751 34.77 -18.33 -47.93
N HIS A 752 33.57 -17.90 -48.33
CA HIS A 752 33.07 -18.15 -49.68
C HIS A 752 33.03 -16.85 -50.50
N GLU A 753 32.41 -15.79 -49.97
CA GLU A 753 32.23 -14.53 -50.71
C GLU A 753 33.55 -13.77 -50.91
N LYS A 754 34.29 -13.51 -49.82
CA LYS A 754 35.59 -12.82 -49.93
C LYS A 754 36.72 -13.68 -50.51
N ALA A 755 36.54 -15.00 -50.53
CA ALA A 755 37.50 -15.91 -51.16
C ALA A 755 37.25 -16.09 -52.67
N GLY A 756 36.25 -15.40 -53.23
CA GLY A 756 35.93 -15.42 -54.66
C GLY A 756 35.21 -16.68 -55.14
N PHE A 757 34.62 -17.48 -54.22
CA PHE A 757 33.94 -18.72 -54.59
C PHE A 757 32.72 -18.48 -55.51
N PHE A 758 32.08 -17.31 -55.39
CA PHE A 758 30.93 -16.93 -56.21
C PHE A 758 31.32 -16.14 -57.47
N ASP A 759 32.61 -16.00 -57.77
CA ASP A 759 33.09 -15.25 -58.93
C ASP A 759 33.01 -16.10 -60.22
N GLN A 760 32.71 -17.40 -60.10
CA GLN A 760 32.43 -18.31 -61.21
C GLN A 760 31.13 -19.09 -60.97
N PRO A 761 30.35 -19.39 -62.04
CA PRO A 761 29.14 -20.19 -61.89
C PRO A 761 29.43 -21.60 -61.37
N PHE A 762 28.62 -22.10 -60.45
CA PHE A 762 28.77 -23.43 -59.86
C PHE A 762 27.42 -24.14 -59.74
N ASN A 763 27.41 -25.47 -59.75
CA ASN A 763 26.18 -26.23 -59.47
C ASN A 763 25.94 -26.27 -57.96
N CYS A 764 24.68 -26.16 -57.53
CA CYS A 764 24.34 -26.36 -56.12
C CYS A 764 24.71 -27.79 -55.68
N PRO A 765 25.62 -27.97 -54.71
CA PRO A 765 26.06 -29.31 -54.31
C PRO A 765 24.94 -30.19 -53.76
N GLU A 766 23.91 -29.59 -53.17
CA GLU A 766 22.78 -30.32 -52.60
C GLU A 766 21.73 -30.72 -53.65
N CYS A 767 21.49 -29.89 -54.67
CA CYS A 767 20.67 -30.30 -55.81
C CYS A 767 21.37 -31.35 -56.67
N GLU A 768 22.69 -31.25 -56.84
CA GLU A 768 23.47 -32.20 -57.61
C GLU A 768 23.49 -33.59 -56.95
N ARG A 769 23.48 -33.64 -55.60
CA ARG A 769 23.26 -34.89 -54.83
C ARG A 769 21.87 -35.50 -55.02
N GLN A 770 20.89 -34.70 -55.47
CA GLN A 770 19.54 -35.14 -55.80
C GLN A 770 19.34 -35.30 -57.32
N ASP A 771 20.45 -35.34 -58.08
CA ASP A 771 20.50 -35.49 -59.54
C ASP A 771 19.81 -34.35 -60.33
N ILE A 772 19.69 -33.17 -59.71
CA ILE A 772 19.15 -31.94 -60.31
C ILE A 772 20.31 -30.98 -60.58
N ARG A 773 20.58 -30.68 -61.86
CA ARG A 773 21.61 -29.71 -62.25
C ARG A 773 21.02 -28.31 -62.37
N LEU A 774 21.31 -27.48 -61.37
CA LEU A 774 20.97 -26.06 -61.38
C LEU A 774 22.25 -25.24 -61.20
N LEU A 775 22.61 -24.52 -62.26
CA LEU A 775 23.77 -23.64 -62.28
C LEU A 775 23.44 -22.33 -61.57
N ILE A 776 24.31 -21.93 -60.67
CA ILE A 776 24.18 -20.74 -59.84
C ILE A 776 25.30 -19.78 -60.23
N GLU A 777 24.92 -18.63 -60.77
CA GLU A 777 25.85 -17.69 -61.39
C GLU A 777 26.63 -16.85 -60.38
N ASP A 778 26.01 -16.50 -59.25
CA ASP A 778 26.62 -15.64 -58.23
C ASP A 778 26.04 -15.87 -56.81
N ALA A 779 26.57 -15.12 -55.83
CA ALA A 779 26.17 -15.21 -54.42
C ALA A 779 24.70 -14.84 -54.17
N THR A 780 24.12 -13.95 -54.98
CA THR A 780 22.74 -13.50 -54.85
C THR A 780 21.79 -14.55 -55.40
N ALA A 781 22.10 -15.10 -56.58
CA ALA A 781 21.40 -16.22 -57.17
C ALA A 781 21.43 -17.44 -56.24
N TRP A 782 22.55 -17.70 -55.57
CA TRP A 782 22.67 -18.77 -54.58
C TRP A 782 21.73 -18.59 -53.40
N ARG A 783 21.67 -17.39 -52.82
CA ARG A 783 20.79 -17.08 -51.67
C ARG A 783 19.30 -17.21 -52.02
N VAL A 784 18.91 -16.78 -53.22
CA VAL A 784 17.52 -16.93 -53.70
C VAL A 784 17.19 -18.40 -53.99
N HIS A 785 18.12 -19.15 -54.56
CA HIS A 785 17.97 -20.58 -54.81
C HIS A 785 17.79 -21.36 -53.50
N LEU A 786 18.59 -21.07 -52.47
CA LEU A 786 18.49 -21.68 -51.14
C LEU A 786 17.14 -21.44 -50.47
N ASP A 787 16.60 -20.23 -50.58
CA ASP A 787 15.29 -19.86 -50.01
C ASP A 787 14.14 -20.64 -50.69
N LYS A 788 14.21 -20.79 -52.02
CA LYS A 788 13.14 -21.43 -52.81
C LYS A 788 13.19 -22.97 -52.81
N MET A 789 14.37 -23.57 -52.99
CA MET A 789 14.49 -25.01 -53.28
C MET A 789 14.84 -25.89 -52.07
N HIS A 790 15.49 -25.31 -51.05
CA HIS A 790 15.94 -26.07 -49.88
C HIS A 790 15.23 -25.68 -48.58
N ARG A 791 14.06 -24.99 -48.66
CA ARG A 791 13.26 -24.47 -47.53
C ARG A 791 14.16 -23.99 -46.38
N GLY A 792 15.00 -23.00 -46.71
CA GLY A 792 16.18 -22.58 -45.97
C GLY A 792 16.13 -22.84 -44.46
N GLY A 793 17.12 -23.58 -43.97
CA GLY A 793 17.31 -23.87 -42.55
C GLY A 793 17.34 -22.61 -41.67
N ARG A 794 17.33 -22.80 -40.34
CA ARG A 794 17.05 -21.78 -39.30
C ARG A 794 17.80 -20.45 -39.41
N PHE A 795 18.88 -20.35 -40.19
CA PHE A 795 19.72 -19.15 -40.32
C PHE A 795 19.75 -18.53 -41.72
N ASN A 796 19.06 -19.09 -42.73
CA ASN A 796 19.17 -18.61 -44.12
C ASN A 796 18.42 -17.30 -44.40
N HIS A 797 17.40 -16.95 -43.64
CA HIS A 797 16.74 -15.64 -43.70
C HIS A 797 17.67 -14.47 -43.31
N LEU A 798 18.85 -14.76 -42.73
CA LEU A 798 19.89 -13.78 -42.41
C LEU A 798 20.80 -13.44 -43.60
N LEU A 799 20.72 -14.20 -44.70
CA LEU A 799 21.53 -13.97 -45.90
C LEU A 799 20.75 -13.31 -47.05
N THR A 800 19.42 -13.39 -47.04
CA THR A 800 18.56 -12.70 -48.03
C THR A 800 18.53 -11.19 -47.79
N PRO A 801 18.75 -10.33 -48.81
CA PRO A 801 18.44 -8.90 -48.68
C PRO A 801 16.96 -8.74 -48.33
N LYS A 802 16.64 -7.90 -47.33
CA LYS A 802 15.25 -7.57 -46.99
C LYS A 802 14.51 -7.14 -48.26
N ARG A 803 13.38 -7.78 -48.58
CA ARG A 803 12.44 -7.27 -49.60
C ARG A 803 12.14 -5.81 -49.28
N LYS A 804 12.60 -4.87 -50.12
CA LYS A 804 12.06 -3.51 -50.15
C LYS A 804 10.58 -3.64 -50.53
N ARG A 805 9.68 -3.28 -49.61
CA ARG A 805 8.36 -2.79 -50.01
C ARG A 805 8.58 -1.32 -50.43
N PRO A 806 8.04 -0.87 -51.57
CA PRO A 806 8.25 0.48 -52.07
C PRO A 806 7.51 1.48 -51.20
N GLU A 807 7.98 2.73 -51.22
CA GLU A 807 7.53 3.92 -50.47
C GLU A 807 8.38 4.20 -49.20
N ASP A 808 8.75 5.47 -49.02
CA ASP A 808 9.60 6.09 -47.98
C ASP A 808 11.12 6.29 -48.24
N GLU A 809 11.63 6.13 -49.46
CA GLU A 809 13.02 6.58 -49.77
C GLU A 809 13.17 8.10 -49.98
N THR A 810 12.08 8.86 -50.08
CA THR A 810 12.14 10.30 -50.35
C THR A 810 12.30 11.19 -49.11
N GLU A 811 11.90 10.74 -47.91
CA GLU A 811 11.90 11.62 -46.73
C GLU A 811 13.23 11.60 -45.95
N TYR A 812 13.91 10.45 -45.91
CA TYR A 812 15.18 10.30 -45.20
C TYR A 812 16.35 11.03 -45.90
N GLU A 813 16.37 11.05 -47.24
CA GLU A 813 17.36 11.80 -48.01
C GLU A 813 17.14 13.32 -47.94
N MET A 814 15.88 13.77 -47.86
CA MET A 814 15.52 15.18 -47.70
C MET A 814 15.93 15.73 -46.32
N GLN A 815 15.74 14.95 -45.25
CA GLN A 815 16.16 15.33 -43.89
C GLN A 815 17.70 15.34 -43.73
N ARG A 816 18.42 14.50 -44.47
CA ARG A 816 19.89 14.47 -44.50
C ARG A 816 20.49 15.66 -45.27
N ALA A 817 19.80 16.15 -46.30
CA ALA A 817 20.20 17.35 -47.06
C ALA A 817 20.01 18.66 -46.26
N ILE A 818 18.95 18.74 -45.44
CA ILE A 818 18.68 19.91 -44.58
C ILE A 818 19.74 20.04 -43.47
N ARG A 819 20.16 18.92 -42.86
CA ARG A 819 21.22 18.92 -41.82
C ARG A 819 22.62 19.26 -42.34
N LYS A 820 22.85 19.21 -43.66
CA LYS A 820 24.14 19.56 -44.28
C LYS A 820 24.25 21.04 -44.68
N LYS A 821 23.16 21.83 -44.63
CA LYS A 821 23.13 23.23 -45.11
C LYS A 821 23.19 24.32 -44.03
N THR A 822 23.24 23.97 -42.74
CA THR A 822 23.39 24.96 -41.65
C THR A 822 24.59 24.64 -40.78
N ARG A 823 25.79 24.83 -41.36
CA ARG A 823 27.04 25.02 -40.62
C ARG A 823 27.85 26.07 -41.36
N ILE A 824 27.64 27.34 -41.01
CA ILE A 824 28.52 28.45 -41.40
C ILE A 824 29.37 28.77 -40.17
N GLU A 825 30.68 28.61 -40.32
CA GLU A 825 31.72 29.06 -39.40
C GLU A 825 31.93 30.56 -39.57
N ILE A 826 32.04 31.33 -38.47
CA ILE A 826 32.79 32.60 -38.44
C ILE A 826 33.50 32.72 -37.07
N PRO A 827 34.76 33.23 -36.99
CA PRO A 827 35.71 32.98 -35.92
C PRO A 827 35.76 34.09 -34.84
N ALA A 828 36.60 33.84 -33.82
CA ALA A 828 36.81 34.67 -32.65
C ALA A 828 37.66 35.94 -32.89
N ASN A 829 37.35 36.97 -32.10
CA ASN A 829 38.07 38.23 -31.79
C ASN A 829 37.75 39.48 -32.63
N GLY A 830 37.38 40.57 -31.95
CA GLY A 830 37.49 41.95 -32.45
C GLY A 830 36.42 42.97 -31.96
N LEU A 831 36.81 43.77 -30.97
CA LEU A 831 36.28 45.03 -30.40
C LEU A 831 35.30 45.95 -31.21
N ILE A 832 34.19 46.37 -30.55
CA ILE A 832 33.61 47.75 -30.26
C ILE A 832 33.48 48.83 -31.41
N PRO A 833 32.62 49.91 -31.42
CA PRO A 833 31.37 50.37 -30.72
C PRO A 833 30.22 50.94 -31.65
N GLY A 834 29.10 51.40 -31.05
CA GLY A 834 28.33 52.60 -31.50
C GLY A 834 26.85 52.34 -31.88
N SER A 835 25.88 52.65 -31.00
CA SER A 835 24.96 53.82 -31.04
C SER A 835 23.85 53.70 -32.11
N LEU A 836 22.59 54.12 -31.98
CA LEU A 836 21.87 55.05 -31.11
C LEU A 836 20.35 54.89 -31.41
N LEU A 837 19.47 55.43 -30.53
CA LEU A 837 18.01 55.72 -30.68
C LEU A 837 17.06 54.60 -30.18
N ASP A 838 16.66 54.57 -28.90
CA ASP A 838 15.86 55.53 -28.11
C ASP A 838 14.37 55.57 -28.51
N LEU A 839 13.48 55.02 -27.67
CA LEU A 839 12.49 55.81 -26.91
C LEU A 839 11.50 54.93 -26.14
N LYS A 840 11.37 55.26 -24.87
CA LYS A 840 10.51 54.69 -23.83
C LYS A 840 9.05 55.17 -23.99
N SER A 841 8.14 54.28 -23.58
CA SER A 841 6.87 54.43 -22.81
C SER A 841 6.32 55.84 -22.51
N PRO A 842 5.00 56.01 -22.26
CA PRO A 842 4.59 55.94 -20.84
C PRO A 842 3.17 55.44 -20.52
N THR A 843 3.11 54.76 -19.37
CA THR A 843 2.13 54.78 -18.26
C THR A 843 0.91 55.70 -18.29
N ALA A 844 -0.21 55.23 -17.71
CA ALA A 844 -1.03 56.02 -16.79
C ALA A 844 -1.73 55.14 -15.74
N LYS A 845 -1.52 55.49 -14.46
CA LYS A 845 -2.30 55.10 -13.27
C LYS A 845 -3.50 56.05 -13.12
N THR A 846 -4.62 55.57 -12.58
CA THR A 846 -5.49 56.39 -11.73
C THR A 846 -6.15 55.53 -10.65
N SER A 847 -6.24 56.07 -9.43
CA SER A 847 -6.94 55.52 -8.28
C SER A 847 -8.30 56.18 -8.07
N MET A 848 -9.22 55.46 -7.42
CA MET A 848 -10.41 55.90 -6.65
C MET A 848 -11.45 56.79 -7.34
N VAL A 849 -12.72 56.34 -7.33
CA VAL A 849 -13.89 56.96 -6.67
C VAL A 849 -15.15 56.13 -7.03
N LEU A 850 -15.97 55.86 -5.99
CA LEU A 850 -17.27 55.15 -5.91
C LEU A 850 -17.25 53.61 -5.92
#